data_AF-A0AAW3RDW6-F1
#
_entry.id   AF-A0AAW3RDW6-F1
#
_cell.length_a   1.000
_cell.length_b   1.000
_cell.length_c   1.000
_cell.angle_alpha   90.00
_cell.angle_beta   90.00
_cell.angle_gamma   90.00
#
_symmetry.space_group_name_H-M   'P 1'
#
loop_
_entity.id
_entity.type
_entity.pdbx_description
1 polymer ?
#
loop_
_entity_poly.entity_id
_entity_poly.type
_entity_poly.pdbx_seq_one_letter_code
_entity_poly.pdbx_strand_id
1 'polypeptide(L)'
;MISTITLDTYKQKINSDDAFDLSDSFNGRVGDEQVPLVVQFKERGLAQQFQDGLVPFITGFVGSLDENGIVTAETGEAVSYVGSSDDIVGLGRVKMNLPGTMFPQEGYFYGFLGLQNADGKRVTTFSVWFHVYNGNPDMFVNKAPFRTELQKLLDEGEATIDQYKNQLNSQISTVTQSYTNIQATVLALTTQLDGLAQKIKDGNVVTNADLKTWSDQFNATVQGKLDGMTAEITNFATNSSDAYITNLKILLKTEWQESTTSGWYPQGFSVNKDKNELYLSTEITGGTETRIEIHDLKTGELKGMKSFVNEANSFSEGIPYFYNANGELCFIVSVVNDDGYAIFNYDTGKVGDNIPINGKFKWGVEGNNFVATEATPGKLAKYSVYAWDSIQAGKPLFEQDVYVEPMGNLNRKPQGITMSNGKVYLTMGAYGTKIALQAYDIDGKIVTKAEFSKSGLAEFINENYPNSITDTENYLLEAEGAYTLGHTLMLGVVANGKFYLMAAGRLDGTKIQTNIPQSNEKTDSQLLDDGQDILDLPSGQYEGSNFKNGPLAASDGSLLRVRVENNAAGRKVLTAVQSYSGNQWTKTVHTDGKDGSGDWLVTTGATFTNTTIPTENEAKADSLVYYVETRGYFAKHVELRINKLTNLSAGKYITVGRVPAEVAPMVPTTFVIPAYSALSSPSKYISLWVTAGGVIFAGTTTSTETTDQFSAAIDWIHW
;
A
#
# COMPACT_ATOMS: atom_id res chain seq x y z
N MET A 1 -65.47 51.54 -87.39
CA MET A 1 -65.72 50.20 -86.83
C MET A 1 -66.32 50.45 -85.45
N ILE A 2 -67.59 50.10 -85.18
CA ILE A 2 -68.23 50.41 -83.89
C ILE A 2 -67.71 49.39 -82.86
N SER A 3 -66.91 49.84 -81.89
CA SER A 3 -66.42 49.04 -80.77
C SER A 3 -67.56 48.74 -79.80
N THR A 4 -67.72 47.46 -79.43
CA THR A 4 -68.78 46.97 -78.55
C THR A 4 -68.26 46.87 -77.11
N ILE A 5 -68.97 47.45 -76.14
CA ILE A 5 -68.67 47.32 -74.70
C ILE A 5 -68.99 45.89 -74.26
N THR A 6 -68.12 45.18 -73.55
CA THR A 6 -68.42 43.82 -73.06
C THR A 6 -68.45 43.75 -71.53
N LEU A 7 -69.59 43.33 -70.96
CA LEU A 7 -69.83 43.21 -69.52
C LEU A 7 -70.23 41.78 -69.15
N ASP A 8 -69.66 41.20 -68.09
CA ASP A 8 -70.03 39.86 -67.60
C ASP A 8 -70.91 39.96 -66.36
N THR A 9 -72.09 39.33 -66.42
CA THR A 9 -73.13 39.35 -65.40
C THR A 9 -72.82 38.47 -64.19
N TYR A 10 -71.79 37.61 -64.26
CA TYR A 10 -71.36 36.79 -63.13
C TYR A 10 -70.42 37.56 -62.19
N LYS A 11 -70.74 37.59 -60.89
CA LYS A 11 -69.98 38.32 -59.86
C LYS A 11 -68.60 37.69 -59.57
N GLN A 12 -67.60 37.94 -60.42
CA GLN A 12 -66.21 37.60 -60.14
C GLN A 12 -65.56 38.65 -59.21
N LYS A 13 -64.54 38.27 -58.43
CA LYS A 13 -63.64 39.25 -57.75
C LYS A 13 -62.86 39.96 -58.85
N ILE A 14 -63.33 41.12 -59.29
CA ILE A 14 -62.61 42.02 -60.20
C ILE A 14 -62.20 43.24 -59.36
N ASN A 15 -60.91 43.57 -59.35
CA ASN A 15 -60.38 44.73 -58.65
C ASN A 15 -60.91 46.03 -59.28
N SER A 16 -61.05 47.09 -58.47
CA SER A 16 -61.64 48.39 -58.82
C SER A 16 -60.87 49.20 -59.86
N ASP A 17 -59.67 48.75 -60.24
CA ASP A 17 -58.67 49.60 -60.89
C ASP A 17 -58.68 49.51 -62.43
N ASP A 18 -59.56 48.69 -63.02
CA ASP A 18 -59.72 48.52 -64.47
C ASP A 18 -60.95 49.28 -65.01
N ALA A 19 -60.80 50.57 -65.31
CA ALA A 19 -61.81 51.36 -66.04
C ALA A 19 -61.58 51.25 -67.57
N PHE A 20 -62.64 50.98 -68.35
CA PHE A 20 -62.56 51.01 -69.82
C PHE A 20 -62.75 52.42 -70.33
N ASP A 21 -61.76 52.97 -71.05
CA ASP A 21 -61.94 54.17 -71.86
C ASP A 21 -62.82 53.84 -73.07
N LEU A 22 -63.97 54.52 -73.18
CA LEU A 22 -64.97 54.30 -74.23
C LEU A 22 -65.12 55.50 -75.17
N SER A 23 -64.23 56.48 -75.08
CA SER A 23 -64.31 57.76 -75.79
C SER A 23 -64.32 57.61 -77.33
N ASP A 24 -63.70 56.54 -77.85
CA ASP A 24 -63.73 56.19 -79.28
C ASP A 24 -64.98 55.41 -79.74
N SER A 25 -65.83 54.97 -78.80
CA SER A 25 -66.85 53.93 -79.03
C SER A 25 -68.29 54.42 -78.98
N PHE A 26 -68.53 55.58 -78.37
CA PHE A 26 -69.86 56.17 -78.22
C PHE A 26 -69.75 57.70 -78.21
N ASN A 27 -70.57 58.39 -79.01
CA ASN A 27 -70.55 59.85 -79.14
C ASN A 27 -71.99 60.35 -79.05
N GLY A 28 -72.41 60.77 -77.85
CA GLY A 28 -73.71 61.40 -77.62
C GLY A 28 -73.52 62.80 -77.04
N ARG A 29 -74.21 63.79 -77.61
CA ARG A 29 -74.21 65.18 -77.16
C ARG A 29 -75.50 65.51 -76.42
N VAL A 30 -75.47 66.65 -75.71
CA VAL A 30 -76.67 67.21 -75.08
C VAL A 30 -77.76 67.38 -76.13
N GLY A 31 -78.90 66.71 -75.91
CA GLY A 31 -80.07 66.76 -76.79
C GLY A 31 -80.01 65.88 -78.06
N ASP A 32 -78.96 65.08 -78.29
CA ASP A 32 -78.92 64.17 -79.44
C ASP A 32 -79.99 63.07 -79.32
N GLU A 33 -80.79 62.87 -80.38
CA GLU A 33 -81.86 61.88 -80.39
C GLU A 33 -81.42 60.56 -81.04
N GLN A 34 -81.82 59.43 -80.44
CA GLN A 34 -81.53 58.07 -80.91
C GLN A 34 -80.04 57.69 -80.97
N VAL A 35 -79.24 58.16 -80.00
CA VAL A 35 -77.80 57.83 -79.94
C VAL A 35 -77.61 56.34 -79.60
N PRO A 36 -76.98 55.53 -80.46
CA PRO A 36 -76.90 54.08 -80.23
C PRO A 36 -75.76 53.70 -79.28
N LEU A 37 -76.10 53.16 -78.10
CA LEU A 37 -75.17 52.54 -77.15
C LEU A 37 -75.19 51.02 -77.30
N VAL A 38 -74.09 50.43 -77.76
CA VAL A 38 -74.00 48.98 -78.01
C VAL A 38 -73.23 48.28 -76.88
N VAL A 39 -73.90 47.35 -76.20
CA VAL A 39 -73.34 46.57 -75.09
C VAL A 39 -73.53 45.08 -75.32
N GLN A 40 -72.44 44.31 -75.21
CA GLN A 40 -72.44 42.86 -75.13
C GLN A 40 -72.45 42.41 -73.67
N PHE A 41 -73.54 41.76 -73.27
CA PHE A 41 -73.62 41.05 -72.01
C PHE A 41 -73.12 39.61 -72.20
N LYS A 42 -72.31 39.17 -71.25
CA LYS A 42 -71.89 37.79 -71.07
C LYS A 42 -72.40 37.27 -69.73
N GLU A 43 -72.60 35.97 -69.63
CA GLU A 43 -72.82 35.26 -68.37
C GLU A 43 -71.74 34.18 -68.26
N ARG A 44 -70.86 34.30 -67.27
CA ARG A 44 -69.75 33.34 -67.04
C ARG A 44 -68.88 33.15 -68.29
N GLY A 45 -68.55 34.25 -68.96
CA GLY A 45 -67.73 34.28 -70.18
C GLY A 45 -68.45 33.91 -71.47
N LEU A 46 -69.68 33.40 -71.42
CA LEU A 46 -70.51 33.05 -72.59
C LEU A 46 -71.48 34.18 -72.94
N ALA A 47 -71.92 34.30 -74.19
CA ALA A 47 -72.90 35.32 -74.57
C ALA A 47 -74.22 35.17 -73.79
N GLN A 48 -74.71 36.27 -73.19
CA GLN A 48 -75.96 36.29 -72.43
C GLN A 48 -77.13 35.84 -73.31
N GLN A 49 -77.92 34.91 -72.78
CA GLN A 49 -79.20 34.52 -73.37
C GLN A 49 -80.29 35.44 -72.83
N PHE A 50 -81.15 35.99 -73.70
CA PHE A 50 -82.24 36.91 -73.33
C PHE A 50 -83.62 36.21 -73.29
N GLN A 51 -83.65 34.89 -73.08
CA GLN A 51 -84.86 34.06 -73.21
C GLN A 51 -85.92 34.35 -72.14
N ASP A 52 -85.59 35.09 -71.09
CA ASP A 52 -86.45 35.33 -69.90
C ASP A 52 -87.16 36.71 -69.90
N GLY A 53 -87.30 37.34 -71.07
CA GLY A 53 -87.90 38.68 -71.17
C GLY A 53 -87.02 39.79 -70.60
N LEU A 54 -85.70 39.58 -70.59
CA LEU A 54 -84.72 40.56 -70.14
C LEU A 54 -84.57 41.67 -71.18
N VAL A 55 -84.66 42.92 -70.71
CA VAL A 55 -84.45 44.12 -71.53
C VAL A 55 -83.33 44.97 -70.93
N PRO A 56 -82.57 45.71 -71.76
CA PRO A 56 -81.54 46.58 -71.26
C PRO A 56 -82.13 47.82 -70.59
N PHE A 57 -81.46 48.32 -69.56
CA PHE A 57 -81.78 49.61 -68.97
C PHE A 57 -80.52 50.40 -68.68
N ILE A 58 -80.67 51.73 -68.66
CA ILE A 58 -79.71 52.65 -68.08
C ILE A 58 -80.45 53.73 -67.30
N THR A 59 -79.97 54.07 -66.11
CA THR A 59 -80.60 55.08 -65.25
C THR A 59 -79.60 55.69 -64.30
N GLY A 60 -79.73 56.99 -64.06
CA GLY A 60 -78.79 57.73 -63.23
C GLY A 60 -79.16 59.20 -63.13
N PHE A 61 -78.18 60.01 -62.76
CA PHE A 61 -78.31 61.46 -62.66
C PHE A 61 -77.28 62.14 -63.57
N VAL A 62 -77.66 63.22 -64.24
CA VAL A 62 -76.77 64.06 -65.06
C VAL A 62 -76.61 65.44 -64.41
N GLY A 63 -75.40 65.82 -64.01
CA GLY A 63 -75.16 67.09 -63.33
C GLY A 63 -73.74 67.28 -62.82
N SER A 64 -73.56 68.10 -61.78
CA SER A 64 -72.23 68.35 -61.19
C SER A 64 -71.83 67.22 -60.23
N LEU A 65 -70.52 66.96 -60.11
CA LEU A 65 -70.00 66.03 -59.11
C LEU A 65 -70.17 66.62 -57.69
N ASP A 66 -70.48 65.77 -56.72
CA ASP A 66 -70.49 66.09 -55.30
C ASP A 66 -69.09 65.95 -54.67
N GLU A 67 -68.99 66.09 -53.35
CA GLU A 67 -67.74 65.96 -52.58
C GLU A 67 -67.09 64.56 -52.66
N ASN A 68 -67.82 63.54 -53.08
CA ASN A 68 -67.35 62.17 -53.27
C ASN A 68 -67.02 61.85 -54.73
N GLY A 69 -67.11 62.83 -55.63
CA GLY A 69 -66.81 62.65 -57.05
C GLY A 69 -67.87 61.86 -57.81
N ILE A 70 -69.14 61.88 -57.36
CA ILE A 70 -70.29 61.24 -58.04
C ILE A 70 -71.42 62.25 -58.27
N VAL A 71 -72.37 61.93 -59.16
CA VAL A 71 -73.60 62.74 -59.32
C VAL A 71 -74.75 62.09 -58.57
N THR A 72 -75.43 62.87 -57.74
CA THR A 72 -76.57 62.42 -56.93
C THR A 72 -77.85 63.15 -57.32
N ALA A 73 -78.96 62.80 -56.68
CA ALA A 73 -80.24 63.51 -56.85
C ALA A 73 -80.19 64.99 -56.45
N GLU A 74 -79.20 65.39 -55.63
CA GLU A 74 -79.02 66.79 -55.20
C GLU A 74 -78.20 67.61 -56.21
N THR A 75 -77.33 66.95 -56.98
CA THR A 75 -76.38 67.62 -57.88
C THR A 75 -76.68 67.43 -59.36
N GLY A 76 -77.72 66.65 -59.72
CA GLY A 76 -78.08 66.38 -61.10
C GLY A 76 -79.54 66.00 -61.35
N GLU A 77 -79.91 65.98 -62.63
CA GLU A 77 -81.25 65.65 -63.12
C GLU A 77 -81.37 64.14 -63.36
N ALA A 78 -82.45 63.53 -62.90
CA ALA A 78 -82.68 62.09 -63.06
C ALA A 78 -83.01 61.74 -64.52
N VAL A 79 -82.28 60.79 -65.08
CA VAL A 79 -82.50 60.28 -66.43
C VAL A 79 -82.65 58.77 -66.41
N SER A 80 -83.44 58.24 -67.35
CA SER A 80 -83.60 56.80 -67.51
C SER A 80 -83.98 56.44 -68.93
N TYR A 81 -83.51 55.27 -69.34
CA TYR A 81 -83.94 54.56 -70.53
C TYR A 81 -84.16 53.10 -70.15
N VAL A 82 -85.29 52.57 -70.58
CA VAL A 82 -85.62 51.15 -70.52
C VAL A 82 -85.91 50.72 -71.93
N GLY A 83 -85.12 49.78 -72.44
CA GLY A 83 -85.29 49.20 -73.75
C GLY A 83 -86.40 48.14 -73.78
N SER A 84 -86.49 47.50 -74.93
CA SER A 84 -87.43 46.45 -75.27
C SER A 84 -86.68 45.24 -75.85
N SER A 85 -87.42 44.21 -76.23
CA SER A 85 -86.86 43.08 -76.97
C SER A 85 -86.26 43.48 -78.32
N ASP A 86 -86.73 44.58 -78.92
CA ASP A 86 -86.26 45.04 -80.23
C ASP A 86 -84.85 45.63 -80.18
N ASP A 87 -84.37 46.00 -78.98
CA ASP A 87 -83.00 46.47 -78.77
C ASP A 87 -81.97 45.33 -78.74
N ILE A 88 -82.41 44.07 -78.77
CA ILE A 88 -81.54 42.89 -78.77
C ILE A 88 -81.11 42.55 -80.20
N VAL A 89 -79.81 42.66 -80.47
CA VAL A 89 -79.25 42.48 -81.83
C VAL A 89 -78.50 41.14 -82.01
N GLY A 90 -78.60 40.24 -81.02
CA GLY A 90 -78.06 38.87 -81.06
C GLY A 90 -76.66 38.70 -80.43
N LEU A 91 -76.24 37.46 -80.18
CA LEU A 91 -74.92 37.10 -79.59
C LEU A 91 -74.60 37.80 -78.25
N GLY A 92 -75.61 37.98 -77.40
CA GLY A 92 -75.46 38.68 -76.11
C GLY A 92 -75.44 40.20 -76.24
N ARG A 93 -75.64 40.78 -77.44
CA ARG A 93 -75.56 42.23 -77.68
C ARG A 93 -76.92 42.91 -77.65
N VAL A 94 -76.94 44.09 -77.05
CA VAL A 94 -78.02 45.07 -77.13
C VAL A 94 -77.52 46.34 -77.81
N LYS A 95 -78.41 47.03 -78.52
CA LYS A 95 -78.22 48.37 -79.07
C LYS A 95 -79.32 49.26 -78.52
N MET A 96 -78.99 50.03 -77.49
CA MET A 96 -79.93 50.97 -76.87
C MET A 96 -79.89 52.30 -77.64
N ASN A 97 -80.99 52.68 -78.29
CA ASN A 97 -81.08 53.99 -78.94
C ASN A 97 -81.54 55.01 -77.90
N LEU A 98 -80.60 55.71 -77.29
CA LEU A 98 -80.86 56.62 -76.18
C LEU A 98 -81.62 57.88 -76.67
N PRO A 99 -82.69 58.32 -75.97
CA PRO A 99 -83.44 59.51 -76.34
C PRO A 99 -82.66 60.79 -76.00
N GLY A 100 -83.02 61.92 -76.61
CA GLY A 100 -82.40 63.23 -76.32
C GLY A 100 -82.51 63.68 -74.86
N THR A 101 -83.48 63.12 -74.12
CA THR A 101 -83.63 63.33 -72.67
C THR A 101 -82.62 62.56 -71.82
N MET A 102 -81.83 61.65 -72.41
CA MET A 102 -80.81 60.89 -71.67
C MET A 102 -79.63 61.78 -71.26
N PHE A 103 -79.38 62.86 -72.01
CA PHE A 103 -78.34 63.86 -71.74
C PHE A 103 -78.95 65.27 -71.82
N PRO A 104 -79.70 65.71 -70.79
CA PRO A 104 -80.47 66.95 -70.82
C PRO A 104 -79.60 68.21 -70.62
N GLN A 105 -78.42 68.08 -70.00
CA GLN A 105 -77.49 69.17 -69.72
C GLN A 105 -76.03 68.70 -69.74
N GLU A 106 -75.08 69.64 -69.84
CA GLU A 106 -73.64 69.38 -69.65
C GLU A 106 -73.33 69.00 -68.20
N GLY A 107 -72.34 68.14 -67.99
CA GLY A 107 -71.94 67.64 -66.67
C GLY A 107 -71.62 66.15 -66.69
N TYR A 108 -71.70 65.47 -65.56
CA TYR A 108 -71.44 64.03 -65.47
C TYR A 108 -72.75 63.25 -65.36
N PHE A 109 -72.90 62.18 -66.15
CA PHE A 109 -73.84 61.11 -65.84
C PHE A 109 -73.20 60.19 -64.80
N TYR A 110 -73.90 59.86 -63.73
CA TYR A 110 -73.51 58.78 -62.82
C TYR A 110 -74.73 57.90 -62.55
N GLY A 111 -74.58 56.59 -62.74
CA GLY A 111 -75.73 55.70 -62.63
C GLY A 111 -75.41 54.24 -62.87
N PHE A 112 -76.43 53.52 -63.31
CA PHE A 112 -76.40 52.08 -63.50
C PHE A 112 -76.85 51.71 -64.90
N LEU A 113 -76.16 50.74 -65.47
CA LEU A 113 -76.56 50.04 -66.68
C LEU A 113 -76.66 48.54 -66.39
N GLY A 114 -77.63 47.86 -67.00
CA GLY A 114 -77.75 46.42 -66.85
C GLY A 114 -78.98 45.85 -67.54
N LEU A 115 -79.41 44.68 -67.07
CA LEU A 115 -80.60 43.98 -67.54
C LEU A 115 -81.67 43.95 -66.46
N GLN A 116 -82.92 44.15 -66.85
CA GLN A 116 -84.09 44.00 -65.99
C GLN A 116 -85.10 43.04 -66.61
N ASN A 117 -85.89 42.37 -65.78
CA ASN A 117 -86.95 41.45 -66.22
C ASN A 117 -88.28 42.18 -66.49
N ALA A 118 -89.30 41.42 -66.91
CA ALA A 118 -90.64 41.93 -67.24
C ALA A 118 -91.35 42.68 -66.08
N ASP A 119 -90.98 42.40 -64.82
CA ASP A 119 -91.54 43.07 -63.64
C ASP A 119 -90.79 44.37 -63.28
N GLY A 120 -89.79 44.78 -64.08
CA GLY A 120 -88.92 45.92 -63.79
C GLY A 120 -87.85 45.63 -62.73
N LYS A 121 -87.66 44.37 -62.32
CA LYS A 121 -86.61 43.99 -61.35
C LYS A 121 -85.27 43.91 -62.07
N ARG A 122 -84.30 44.70 -61.59
CA ARG A 122 -82.91 44.67 -62.06
C ARG A 122 -82.29 43.30 -61.75
N VAL A 123 -81.88 42.57 -62.78
CA VAL A 123 -81.24 41.26 -62.68
C VAL A 123 -79.73 41.42 -62.60
N THR A 124 -79.19 42.45 -63.27
CA THR A 124 -77.78 42.81 -63.24
C THR A 124 -77.63 44.33 -63.20
N THR A 125 -76.61 44.83 -62.51
CA THR A 125 -76.31 46.27 -62.39
C THR A 125 -74.82 46.50 -62.42
N PHE A 126 -74.36 47.35 -63.34
CA PHE A 126 -73.00 47.86 -63.42
C PHE A 126 -73.03 49.36 -63.18
N SER A 127 -72.17 49.85 -62.30
CA SER A 127 -71.98 51.29 -62.11
C SER A 127 -71.27 51.87 -63.32
N VAL A 128 -71.85 52.90 -63.93
CA VAL A 128 -71.30 53.57 -65.10
C VAL A 128 -71.36 55.08 -64.89
N TRP A 129 -70.37 55.79 -65.42
CA TRP A 129 -70.38 57.24 -65.41
C TRP A 129 -69.87 57.80 -66.73
N PHE A 130 -70.43 58.91 -67.18
CA PHE A 130 -70.07 59.57 -68.44
C PHE A 130 -69.81 61.05 -68.18
N HIS A 131 -68.86 61.65 -68.88
CA HIS A 131 -68.79 63.12 -68.93
C HIS A 131 -69.50 63.60 -70.21
N VAL A 132 -70.53 64.42 -70.02
CA VAL A 132 -71.38 65.01 -71.04
C VAL A 132 -70.87 66.42 -71.37
N TYR A 133 -70.26 66.58 -72.55
CA TYR A 133 -69.74 67.87 -73.04
C TYR A 133 -70.61 68.45 -74.17
N ASN A 134 -70.46 69.74 -74.47
CA ASN A 134 -70.92 70.37 -75.72
C ASN A 134 -70.06 70.00 -76.96
N GLY A 135 -69.30 68.91 -76.88
CA GLY A 135 -68.23 68.48 -77.81
C GLY A 135 -67.88 66.99 -77.63
N ASN A 136 -66.77 66.49 -78.18
CA ASN A 136 -66.41 65.06 -78.11
C ASN A 136 -66.24 64.59 -76.64
N PRO A 137 -66.87 63.48 -76.20
CA PRO A 137 -66.88 63.05 -74.81
C PRO A 137 -65.77 62.05 -74.42
N ASP A 138 -65.32 62.12 -73.16
CA ASP A 138 -64.51 61.10 -72.49
C ASP A 138 -65.39 60.18 -71.62
N MET A 139 -65.19 58.85 -71.68
CA MET A 139 -66.09 57.87 -71.04
C MET A 139 -65.39 56.73 -70.30
N PHE A 140 -65.89 56.35 -69.12
CA PHE A 140 -65.33 55.26 -68.30
C PHE A 140 -66.40 54.31 -67.71
N VAL A 141 -66.13 53.00 -67.67
CA VAL A 141 -66.97 51.99 -66.98
C VAL A 141 -66.18 51.25 -65.92
N ASN A 142 -66.67 51.22 -64.67
CA ASN A 142 -66.07 50.43 -63.59
C ASN A 142 -66.65 48.99 -63.58
N LYS A 143 -65.78 47.98 -63.49
CA LYS A 143 -66.14 46.56 -63.57
C LYS A 143 -66.50 45.88 -62.25
N ALA A 144 -66.40 46.54 -61.10
CA ALA A 144 -66.65 45.88 -59.82
C ALA A 144 -68.15 45.69 -59.52
N PRO A 145 -68.66 44.45 -59.34
CA PRO A 145 -70.03 44.21 -58.92
C PRO A 145 -70.22 44.54 -57.43
N PHE A 146 -71.35 45.15 -57.05
CA PHE A 146 -71.71 45.45 -55.67
C PHE A 146 -71.70 44.20 -54.75
N ARG A 147 -70.98 44.27 -53.61
CA ARG A 147 -70.94 43.29 -52.49
C ARG A 147 -71.54 43.91 -51.22
N THR A 148 -72.29 43.13 -50.44
CA THR A 148 -72.93 43.58 -49.19
C THR A 148 -71.96 43.55 -48.01
N GLU A 149 -72.06 44.50 -47.07
CA GLU A 149 -71.26 44.59 -45.83
C GLU A 149 -71.18 43.29 -45.02
N LEU A 150 -72.24 42.48 -45.01
CA LEU A 150 -72.28 41.19 -44.31
C LEU A 150 -71.23 40.18 -44.81
N GLN A 151 -70.91 40.19 -46.10
CA GLN A 151 -69.91 39.27 -46.67
C GLN A 151 -68.49 39.68 -46.28
N LYS A 152 -68.25 40.98 -46.12
CA LYS A 152 -66.96 41.50 -45.65
C LYS A 152 -66.69 41.06 -44.20
N LEU A 153 -67.71 41.15 -43.35
CA LEU A 153 -67.65 40.68 -41.96
C LEU A 153 -67.35 39.18 -41.84
N LEU A 154 -67.94 38.35 -42.73
CA LEU A 154 -67.70 36.91 -42.75
C LEU A 154 -66.26 36.57 -43.13
N ASP A 155 -65.72 37.19 -44.17
CA ASP A 155 -64.33 36.97 -44.61
C ASP A 155 -63.31 37.40 -43.53
N GLU A 156 -63.58 38.50 -42.82
CA GLU A 156 -62.76 38.97 -41.69
C GLU A 156 -62.82 38.01 -40.48
N GLY A 157 -64.00 37.44 -40.22
CA GLY A 157 -64.21 36.43 -39.19
C GLY A 157 -63.42 35.14 -39.46
N GLU A 158 -63.45 34.64 -40.70
CA GLU A 158 -62.68 33.46 -41.10
C GLU A 158 -61.17 33.68 -40.97
N ALA A 159 -60.66 34.83 -41.42
CA ALA A 159 -59.24 35.16 -41.30
C ALA A 159 -58.76 35.22 -39.84
N THR A 160 -59.58 35.82 -38.96
CA THR A 160 -59.29 35.91 -37.52
C THR A 160 -59.27 34.52 -36.87
N ILE A 161 -60.24 33.66 -37.21
CA ILE A 161 -60.30 32.28 -36.71
C ILE A 161 -59.04 31.50 -37.10
N ASP A 162 -58.60 31.61 -38.35
CA ASP A 162 -57.42 30.89 -38.82
C ASP A 162 -56.13 31.40 -38.17
N GLN A 163 -56.03 32.71 -37.89
CA GLN A 163 -54.93 33.26 -37.10
C GLN A 163 -54.89 32.65 -35.69
N TYR A 164 -56.03 32.58 -34.99
CA TYR A 164 -56.10 31.98 -33.65
C TYR A 164 -55.77 30.48 -33.66
N LYS A 165 -56.26 29.72 -34.65
CA LYS A 165 -55.91 28.30 -34.80
C LYS A 165 -54.40 28.11 -34.97
N ASN A 166 -53.76 28.92 -35.81
CA ASN A 166 -52.32 28.83 -36.06
C ASN A 166 -51.51 29.16 -34.79
N GLN A 167 -51.90 30.19 -34.04
CA GLN A 167 -51.26 30.51 -32.76
C GLN A 167 -51.42 29.38 -31.74
N LEU A 168 -52.62 28.80 -31.62
CA LEU A 168 -52.89 27.70 -30.70
C LEU A 168 -52.06 26.44 -31.07
N ASN A 169 -52.00 26.10 -32.36
CA ASN A 169 -51.20 24.95 -32.83
C ASN A 169 -49.69 25.15 -32.55
N SER A 170 -49.18 26.37 -32.67
CA SER A 170 -47.79 26.71 -32.33
C SER A 170 -47.51 26.54 -30.83
N GLN A 171 -48.41 27.01 -29.97
CA GLN A 171 -48.31 26.83 -28.52
C GLN A 171 -48.37 25.35 -28.12
N ILE A 172 -49.31 24.58 -28.68
CA ILE A 172 -49.42 23.13 -28.45
C ILE A 172 -48.14 22.41 -28.85
N SER A 173 -47.56 22.75 -30.00
CA SER A 173 -46.29 22.16 -30.45
C SER A 173 -45.14 22.46 -29.49
N THR A 174 -45.06 23.70 -28.99
CA THR A 174 -44.04 24.13 -28.02
C THR A 174 -44.16 23.37 -26.70
N VAL A 175 -45.39 23.23 -26.18
CA VAL A 175 -45.66 22.47 -24.95
C VAL A 175 -45.34 20.99 -25.14
N THR A 176 -45.73 20.40 -26.27
CA THR A 176 -45.47 18.99 -26.58
C THR A 176 -43.97 18.70 -26.66
N GLN A 177 -43.19 19.58 -27.30
CA GLN A 177 -41.74 19.45 -27.36
C GLN A 177 -41.10 19.59 -25.98
N SER A 178 -41.56 20.57 -25.18
CA SER A 178 -41.06 20.77 -23.81
C SER A 178 -41.34 19.56 -22.93
N TYR A 179 -42.56 18.99 -23.01
CA TYR A 179 -42.94 17.78 -22.29
C TYR A 179 -42.06 16.58 -22.69
N THR A 180 -41.79 16.42 -23.98
CA THR A 180 -40.91 15.35 -24.50
C THR A 180 -39.49 15.48 -23.97
N ASN A 181 -38.95 16.69 -23.94
CA ASN A 181 -37.61 16.96 -23.40
C ASN A 181 -37.54 16.69 -21.89
N ILE A 182 -38.57 17.09 -21.14
CA ILE A 182 -38.68 16.81 -19.71
C ILE A 182 -38.71 15.30 -19.46
N GLN A 183 -39.53 14.54 -20.20
CA GLN A 183 -39.60 13.08 -20.10
C GLN A 183 -38.24 12.42 -20.34
N ALA A 184 -37.53 12.83 -21.40
CA ALA A 184 -36.19 12.33 -21.68
C ALA A 184 -35.18 12.64 -20.55
N THR A 185 -35.28 13.83 -19.96
CA THR A 185 -34.40 14.27 -18.86
C THR A 185 -34.68 13.48 -17.59
N VAL A 186 -35.95 13.29 -17.24
CA VAL A 186 -36.36 12.50 -16.07
C VAL A 186 -35.92 11.05 -16.20
N LEU A 187 -36.03 10.45 -17.39
CA LEU A 187 -35.56 9.10 -17.64
C LEU A 187 -34.03 8.99 -17.50
N ALA A 188 -33.28 9.96 -18.01
CA ALA A 188 -31.82 10.00 -17.88
C ALA A 188 -31.38 10.15 -16.41
N LEU A 189 -32.03 11.03 -15.66
CA LEU A 189 -31.77 11.23 -14.23
C LEU A 189 -32.11 9.96 -13.42
N THR A 190 -33.21 9.28 -13.74
CA THR A 190 -33.58 8.00 -13.11
C THR A 190 -32.50 6.96 -13.34
N THR A 191 -32.01 6.83 -14.57
CA THR A 191 -30.93 5.89 -14.92
C THR A 191 -29.63 6.20 -14.16
N GLN A 192 -29.27 7.49 -14.04
CA GLN A 192 -28.10 7.91 -13.27
C GLN A 192 -28.26 7.60 -11.77
N LEU A 193 -29.46 7.83 -11.22
CA LEU A 193 -29.76 7.56 -9.81
C LEU A 193 -29.71 6.05 -9.52
N ASP A 194 -30.25 5.22 -10.39
CA ASP A 194 -30.17 3.76 -10.28
C ASP A 194 -28.72 3.28 -10.34
N GLY A 195 -27.92 3.84 -11.24
CA GLY A 195 -26.49 3.54 -11.33
C GLY A 195 -25.71 3.92 -10.07
N LEU A 196 -26.04 5.04 -9.43
CA LEU A 196 -25.45 5.45 -8.15
C LEU A 196 -25.89 4.52 -7.00
N ALA A 197 -27.18 4.19 -6.94
CA ALA A 197 -27.71 3.27 -5.93
C ALA A 197 -27.08 1.88 -6.04
N GLN A 198 -26.83 1.39 -7.26
CA GLN A 198 -26.17 0.12 -7.48
C GLN A 198 -24.70 0.15 -7.05
N LYS A 199 -23.94 1.21 -7.38
CA LYS A 199 -22.55 1.37 -6.91
C LYS A 199 -22.43 1.39 -5.38
N ILE A 200 -23.42 1.95 -4.68
CA ILE A 200 -23.50 1.92 -3.22
C ILE A 200 -23.77 0.50 -2.72
N LYS A 201 -24.70 -0.25 -3.34
CA LYS A 201 -25.01 -1.65 -2.96
C LYS A 201 -23.85 -2.60 -3.22
N ASP A 202 -23.11 -2.41 -4.30
CA ASP A 202 -21.99 -3.26 -4.69
C ASP A 202 -20.72 -3.05 -3.85
N GLY A 203 -20.74 -2.11 -2.88
CA GLY A 203 -19.59 -1.82 -2.03
C GLY A 203 -18.43 -1.12 -2.76
N ASN A 204 -18.68 -0.57 -3.97
CA ASN A 204 -17.69 0.14 -4.77
C ASN A 204 -17.49 1.61 -4.32
N VAL A 205 -18.09 2.01 -3.19
CA VAL A 205 -17.97 3.34 -2.59
C VAL A 205 -17.51 3.17 -1.15
N VAL A 206 -16.36 3.75 -0.83
CA VAL A 206 -15.86 3.77 0.55
C VAL A 206 -16.78 4.65 1.40
N THR A 207 -17.36 4.07 2.44
CA THR A 207 -18.22 4.82 3.39
C THR A 207 -17.40 5.42 4.53
N ASN A 208 -18.00 6.35 5.29
CA ASN A 208 -17.39 6.86 6.52
C ASN A 208 -17.15 5.76 7.57
N ALA A 209 -17.98 4.70 7.57
CA ALA A 209 -17.79 3.56 8.46
C ALA A 209 -16.59 2.70 8.04
N ASP A 210 -16.37 2.53 6.73
CA ASP A 210 -15.19 1.85 6.18
C ASP A 210 -13.92 2.64 6.49
N LEU A 211 -13.95 3.98 6.32
CA LEU A 211 -12.83 4.85 6.71
C LEU A 211 -12.52 4.76 8.20
N LYS A 212 -13.55 4.73 9.05
CA LYS A 212 -13.36 4.57 10.50
C LYS A 212 -12.76 3.21 10.83
N THR A 213 -13.28 2.14 10.22
CA THR A 213 -12.76 0.77 10.41
C THR A 213 -11.30 0.68 9.99
N TRP A 214 -10.95 1.24 8.83
CA TRP A 214 -9.59 1.28 8.35
C TRP A 214 -8.69 2.11 9.27
N SER A 215 -9.16 3.28 9.75
CA SER A 215 -8.43 4.09 10.72
C SER A 215 -8.21 3.38 12.05
N ASP A 216 -9.21 2.68 12.57
CA ASP A 216 -9.11 1.92 13.82
C ASP A 216 -8.12 0.75 13.66
N GLN A 217 -8.19 0.01 12.55
CA GLN A 217 -7.25 -1.06 12.21
C GLN A 217 -5.82 -0.56 12.03
N PHE A 218 -5.65 0.57 11.33
CA PHE A 218 -4.36 1.21 11.14
C PHE A 218 -3.76 1.61 12.49
N ASN A 219 -4.54 2.30 13.34
CA ASN A 219 -4.09 2.73 14.67
C ASN A 219 -3.74 1.54 15.56
N ALA A 220 -4.56 0.49 15.59
CA ALA A 220 -4.27 -0.72 16.37
C ALA A 220 -3.00 -1.42 15.88
N THR A 221 -2.82 -1.53 14.57
CA THR A 221 -1.62 -2.15 13.96
C THR A 221 -0.35 -1.35 14.28
N VAL A 222 -0.42 -0.02 14.14
CA VAL A 222 0.71 0.88 14.43
C VAL A 222 1.04 0.84 15.91
N GLN A 223 0.05 0.92 16.80
CA GLN A 223 0.26 0.85 18.25
C GLN A 223 0.89 -0.49 18.65
N GLY A 224 0.38 -1.61 18.14
CA GLY A 224 0.97 -2.92 18.41
C GLY A 224 2.43 -3.04 17.97
N LYS A 225 2.79 -2.44 16.83
CA LYS A 225 4.20 -2.38 16.38
C LYS A 225 5.05 -1.50 17.30
N LEU A 226 4.55 -0.35 17.73
CA LEU A 226 5.25 0.56 18.64
C LEU A 226 5.48 -0.07 20.02
N ASP A 227 4.47 -0.76 20.56
CA ASP A 227 4.57 -1.49 21.82
C ASP A 227 5.62 -2.60 21.72
N GLY A 228 5.61 -3.35 20.60
CA GLY A 228 6.63 -4.36 20.29
C GLY A 228 8.04 -3.79 20.23
N MET A 229 8.25 -2.70 19.48
CA MET A 229 9.54 -2.00 19.41
C MET A 229 10.00 -1.49 20.79
N THR A 230 9.08 -0.99 21.61
CA THR A 230 9.39 -0.51 22.97
C THR A 230 9.86 -1.66 23.87
N ALA A 231 9.21 -2.82 23.77
CA ALA A 231 9.61 -4.02 24.48
C ALA A 231 10.99 -4.53 24.01
N GLU A 232 11.25 -4.55 22.71
CA GLU A 232 12.55 -4.91 22.14
C GLU A 232 13.67 -3.98 22.61
N ILE A 233 13.46 -2.66 22.54
CA ILE A 233 14.42 -1.66 23.03
C ILE A 233 14.71 -1.85 24.53
N THR A 234 13.66 -2.11 25.32
CA THR A 234 13.83 -2.37 26.76
C THR A 234 14.66 -3.63 26.99
N ASN A 235 14.37 -4.72 26.28
CA ASN A 235 15.14 -5.97 26.35
C ASN A 235 16.60 -5.77 25.97
N PHE A 236 16.89 -5.01 24.90
CA PHE A 236 18.27 -4.68 24.51
C PHE A 236 19.01 -3.84 25.57
N ALA A 237 18.30 -2.94 26.25
CA ALA A 237 18.91 -2.10 27.29
C ALA A 237 19.17 -2.88 28.60
N THR A 238 18.37 -3.90 28.90
CA THR A 238 18.44 -4.59 30.20
C THR A 238 19.16 -5.94 30.19
N ASN A 239 19.25 -6.62 29.04
CA ASN A 239 19.88 -7.93 28.94
C ASN A 239 21.39 -7.80 28.66
N SER A 240 22.16 -8.79 29.09
CA SER A 240 23.58 -8.82 28.77
C SER A 240 23.78 -9.19 27.31
N SER A 241 24.57 -8.40 26.60
CA SER A 241 25.02 -8.65 25.24
C SER A 241 26.53 -8.74 25.24
N ASP A 242 27.05 -9.70 24.46
CA ASP A 242 28.49 -9.82 24.27
C ASP A 242 29.08 -8.52 23.74
N ALA A 243 28.39 -7.81 22.82
CA ALA A 243 28.84 -6.53 22.27
C ALA A 243 29.16 -5.47 23.35
N TYR A 244 28.61 -5.61 24.55
CA TYR A 244 28.83 -4.71 25.68
C TYR A 244 29.40 -5.45 26.89
N ILE A 245 30.06 -6.61 26.72
CA ILE A 245 30.57 -7.43 27.84
C ILE A 245 31.55 -6.66 28.74
N THR A 246 32.20 -5.62 28.19
CA THR A 246 33.11 -4.74 28.92
C THR A 246 32.42 -3.56 29.61
N ASN A 247 31.11 -3.39 29.40
CA ASN A 247 30.30 -2.40 30.09
C ASN A 247 29.78 -2.99 31.40
N LEU A 248 30.22 -2.42 32.51
CA LEU A 248 29.84 -2.85 33.84
C LEU A 248 28.90 -1.84 34.51
N LYS A 249 28.04 -2.35 35.39
CA LYS A 249 27.18 -1.55 36.26
C LYS A 249 27.22 -2.12 37.67
N ILE A 250 27.59 -1.30 38.67
CA ILE A 250 27.53 -1.75 40.07
C ILE A 250 26.08 -1.70 40.52
N LEU A 251 25.55 -2.84 40.94
CA LEU A 251 24.18 -2.92 41.48
C LEU A 251 24.17 -2.80 43.00
N LEU A 252 25.20 -3.34 43.65
CA LEU A 252 25.31 -3.33 45.09
C LEU A 252 26.78 -3.33 45.53
N LYS A 253 27.05 -2.64 46.63
CA LYS A 253 28.27 -2.76 47.42
C LYS A 253 27.86 -3.20 48.82
N THR A 254 28.45 -4.29 49.31
CA THR A 254 28.30 -4.72 50.70
C THR A 254 29.65 -4.92 51.36
N GLU A 255 29.66 -4.67 52.68
CA GLU A 255 30.69 -5.23 53.56
C GLU A 255 30.52 -6.75 53.58
N TRP A 256 31.62 -7.50 53.56
CA TRP A 256 31.58 -8.88 54.07
C TRP A 256 32.11 -8.84 55.50
N GLN A 257 31.35 -9.40 56.42
CA GLN A 257 31.53 -9.14 57.84
C GLN A 257 32.66 -10.02 58.42
N GLU A 258 33.84 -9.42 58.57
CA GLU A 258 34.64 -9.26 59.78
C GLU A 258 36.05 -8.85 59.36
N SER A 259 36.72 -8.04 60.19
CA SER A 259 38.09 -7.58 59.98
C SER A 259 39.02 -8.69 59.48
N THR A 260 40.12 -8.32 58.83
CA THR A 260 41.22 -9.14 58.26
C THR A 260 41.82 -10.28 59.12
N THR A 261 41.19 -10.63 60.25
CA THR A 261 41.52 -11.66 61.23
C THR A 261 40.55 -12.85 61.28
N SER A 262 39.31 -12.76 60.74
CA SER A 262 38.29 -13.81 60.93
C SER A 262 38.43 -15.03 60.01
N GLY A 263 39.17 -14.88 58.90
CA GLY A 263 39.38 -15.95 57.91
C GLY A 263 38.20 -16.20 56.98
N TRP A 264 37.10 -15.45 57.08
CA TRP A 264 35.94 -15.58 56.19
C TRP A 264 36.14 -14.82 54.89
N TYR A 265 35.88 -15.48 53.76
CA TYR A 265 36.05 -14.91 52.43
C TYR A 265 34.87 -15.26 51.52
N PRO A 266 34.32 -14.31 50.75
CA PRO A 266 33.30 -14.62 49.73
C PRO A 266 33.79 -15.69 48.76
N GLN A 267 32.88 -16.54 48.28
CA GLN A 267 33.18 -17.57 47.26
C GLN A 267 32.19 -17.51 46.09
N GLY A 268 30.92 -17.22 46.37
CA GLY A 268 29.87 -17.23 45.35
C GLY A 268 28.63 -16.46 45.80
N PHE A 269 27.69 -16.29 44.88
CA PHE A 269 26.47 -15.53 45.17
C PHE A 269 25.28 -15.98 44.31
N SER A 270 24.09 -15.53 44.68
CA SER A 270 22.86 -15.63 43.89
C SER A 270 21.92 -14.48 44.23
N VAL A 271 20.99 -14.16 43.33
CA VAL A 271 20.10 -12.99 43.50
C VAL A 271 18.64 -13.41 43.47
N ASN A 272 17.89 -12.99 44.49
CA ASN A 272 16.44 -13.08 44.54
C ASN A 272 15.84 -11.68 44.45
N LYS A 273 15.55 -11.27 43.21
CA LYS A 273 14.98 -9.94 42.92
C LYS A 273 13.59 -9.78 43.54
N ASP A 274 12.78 -10.83 43.56
CA ASP A 274 11.40 -10.79 44.04
C ASP A 274 11.33 -10.53 45.55
N LYS A 275 12.32 -11.01 46.31
CA LYS A 275 12.47 -10.73 47.74
C LYS A 275 13.42 -9.57 48.08
N ASN A 276 13.99 -8.90 47.07
CA ASN A 276 15.01 -7.86 47.24
C ASN A 276 16.23 -8.37 48.04
N GLU A 277 16.75 -9.55 47.68
CA GLU A 277 17.81 -10.23 48.43
C GLU A 277 19.02 -10.59 47.55
N LEU A 278 20.22 -10.35 48.07
CA LEU A 278 21.46 -10.98 47.65
C LEU A 278 21.76 -12.14 48.60
N TYR A 279 22.04 -13.31 48.05
CA TYR A 279 22.58 -14.44 48.78
C TYR A 279 24.06 -14.54 48.50
N LEU A 280 24.89 -14.59 49.54
CA LEU A 280 26.34 -14.61 49.44
C LEU A 280 26.86 -15.83 50.21
N SER A 281 27.66 -16.68 49.57
CA SER A 281 28.45 -17.69 50.30
C SER A 281 29.76 -17.07 50.75
N THR A 282 30.02 -17.15 52.04
CA THR A 282 31.32 -16.85 52.64
C THR A 282 31.86 -18.09 53.32
N GLU A 283 33.16 -18.31 53.25
CA GLU A 283 33.79 -19.52 53.77
C GLU A 283 35.03 -19.21 54.58
N ILE A 284 35.27 -20.00 55.62
CA ILE A 284 36.51 -19.91 56.38
C ILE A 284 37.69 -20.43 55.55
N THR A 285 38.86 -19.81 55.69
CA THR A 285 40.10 -20.25 55.05
C THR A 285 40.30 -21.76 55.19
N GLY A 286 40.40 -22.44 54.04
CA GLY A 286 40.50 -23.90 53.97
C GLY A 286 39.19 -24.62 53.66
N GLY A 287 38.07 -23.91 53.53
CA GLY A 287 36.80 -24.43 53.01
C GLY A 287 36.18 -25.51 53.90
N THR A 288 36.36 -25.42 55.23
CA THR A 288 35.82 -26.39 56.21
C THR A 288 34.45 -26.00 56.75
N GLU A 289 34.03 -24.76 56.52
CA GLU A 289 32.73 -24.24 56.92
C GLU A 289 32.28 -23.18 55.90
N THR A 290 31.05 -23.32 55.42
CA THR A 290 30.38 -22.33 54.56
C THR A 290 29.26 -21.67 55.32
N ARG A 291 29.11 -20.37 55.11
CA ARG A 291 28.05 -19.54 55.63
C ARG A 291 27.30 -18.92 54.46
N ILE A 292 25.97 -19.04 54.48
CA ILE A 292 25.09 -18.32 53.56
C ILE A 292 24.60 -17.07 54.26
N GLU A 293 24.95 -15.91 53.72
CA GLU A 293 24.53 -14.58 54.16
C GLU A 293 23.41 -14.08 53.25
N ILE A 294 22.35 -13.52 53.83
CA ILE A 294 21.27 -12.86 53.10
C ILE A 294 21.38 -11.37 53.34
N HIS A 295 21.61 -10.59 52.28
CA HIS A 295 21.68 -9.14 52.31
C HIS A 295 20.48 -8.52 51.61
N ASP A 296 20.07 -7.33 52.04
CA ASP A 296 19.14 -6.51 51.27
C ASP A 296 19.82 -6.05 49.97
N LEU A 297 19.18 -6.31 48.82
CA LEU A 297 19.77 -6.03 47.51
C LEU A 297 19.91 -4.54 47.21
N LYS A 298 19.18 -3.65 47.90
CA LYS A 298 19.24 -2.20 47.71
C LYS A 298 20.23 -1.54 48.66
N THR A 299 20.25 -1.95 49.92
CA THR A 299 21.06 -1.29 50.96
C THR A 299 22.38 -2.02 51.23
N GLY A 300 22.45 -3.32 50.96
CA GLY A 300 23.59 -4.18 51.32
C GLY A 300 23.57 -4.65 52.78
N GLU A 301 22.57 -4.25 53.57
CA GLU A 301 22.49 -4.61 54.98
C GLU A 301 22.26 -6.12 55.15
N LEU A 302 23.00 -6.73 56.07
CA LEU A 302 22.84 -8.15 56.42
C LEU A 302 21.49 -8.36 57.13
N LYS A 303 20.66 -9.22 56.55
CA LYS A 303 19.35 -9.63 57.08
C LYS A 303 19.43 -10.90 57.93
N GLY A 304 20.38 -11.78 57.64
CA GLY A 304 20.58 -13.02 58.38
C GLY A 304 21.67 -13.90 57.77
N MET A 305 22.18 -14.85 58.56
CA MET A 305 23.21 -15.78 58.12
C MET A 305 23.05 -17.15 58.78
N LYS A 306 23.45 -18.22 58.09
CA LYS A 306 23.53 -19.58 58.64
C LYS A 306 24.70 -20.36 58.06
N SER A 307 25.32 -21.18 58.89
CA SER A 307 26.49 -21.99 58.52
C SER A 307 26.21 -23.48 58.48
N PHE A 308 27.04 -24.21 57.73
CA PHE A 308 27.16 -25.66 57.75
C PHE A 308 28.63 -26.06 57.57
N VAL A 309 28.97 -27.27 58.04
CA VAL A 309 30.34 -27.81 58.01
C VAL A 309 30.57 -28.60 56.73
N ASN A 310 31.76 -28.47 56.16
CA ASN A 310 32.21 -29.18 54.98
C ASN A 310 33.47 -30.01 55.25
N GLU A 311 33.80 -30.93 54.36
CA GLU A 311 35.16 -31.44 54.25
C GLU A 311 36.13 -30.33 53.82
N ALA A 312 37.40 -30.45 54.22
CA ALA A 312 38.41 -29.45 53.87
C ALA A 312 38.57 -29.28 52.34
N ASN A 313 38.63 -28.01 51.90
CA ASN A 313 38.71 -27.54 50.52
C ASN A 313 37.45 -27.79 49.68
N SER A 314 36.27 -27.77 50.32
CA SER A 314 34.99 -27.87 49.62
C SER A 314 34.37 -26.47 49.52
N PHE A 315 34.56 -25.83 48.37
CA PHE A 315 34.13 -24.45 48.15
C PHE A 315 32.78 -24.37 47.40
N SER A 316 31.91 -23.47 47.82
CA SER A 316 30.61 -23.18 47.20
C SER A 316 30.72 -21.88 46.37
N GLU A 317 31.41 -21.98 45.24
CA GLU A 317 31.68 -20.87 44.32
C GLU A 317 30.48 -20.54 43.38
N GLY A 318 29.50 -21.42 43.33
CA GLY A 318 28.15 -21.15 42.86
C GLY A 318 27.13 -21.61 43.89
N ILE A 319 26.09 -20.82 44.16
CA ILE A 319 25.02 -21.18 45.12
C ILE A 319 23.60 -21.01 44.57
N PRO A 320 23.23 -21.67 43.44
CA PRO A 320 21.85 -21.65 42.95
C PRO A 320 20.85 -21.97 44.06
N TYR A 321 19.75 -21.21 44.11
CA TYR A 321 18.72 -21.36 45.15
C TYR A 321 17.38 -21.78 44.56
N PHE A 322 16.54 -22.38 45.40
CA PHE A 322 15.16 -22.69 45.08
C PHE A 322 14.30 -22.73 46.34
N TYR A 323 12.99 -22.74 46.16
CA TYR A 323 12.04 -23.04 47.23
C TYR A 323 11.54 -24.47 47.06
N ASN A 324 11.64 -25.28 48.10
CA ASN A 324 11.16 -26.66 48.04
C ASN A 324 9.61 -26.73 48.10
N ALA A 325 9.05 -27.94 48.07
CA ALA A 325 7.59 -28.14 48.11
C ALA A 325 6.90 -27.60 49.38
N ASN A 326 7.64 -27.37 50.46
CA ASN A 326 7.14 -26.76 51.70
C ASN A 326 7.28 -25.22 51.69
N GLY A 327 7.81 -24.64 50.62
CA GLY A 327 8.11 -23.21 50.54
C GLY A 327 9.36 -22.78 51.31
N GLU A 328 10.24 -23.72 51.67
CA GLU A 328 11.48 -23.44 52.41
C GLU A 328 12.62 -23.10 51.45
N LEU A 329 13.42 -22.09 51.78
CA LEU A 329 14.57 -21.66 51.00
C LEU A 329 15.70 -22.69 51.07
N CYS A 330 16.14 -23.17 49.92
CA CYS A 330 17.20 -24.16 49.75
C CYS A 330 18.27 -23.65 48.80
N PHE A 331 19.51 -24.10 49.01
CA PHE A 331 20.69 -23.77 48.21
C PHE A 331 21.38 -25.05 47.75
N ILE A 332 21.89 -25.02 46.52
CA ILE A 332 22.89 -25.97 46.03
C ILE A 332 24.25 -25.54 46.55
N VAL A 333 24.94 -26.43 47.25
CA VAL A 333 26.21 -26.14 47.93
C VAL A 333 27.21 -27.29 47.77
N SER A 334 28.48 -27.04 48.08
CA SER A 334 29.49 -28.09 48.22
C SER A 334 29.70 -28.47 49.68
N VAL A 335 29.81 -29.76 49.96
CA VAL A 335 30.13 -30.29 51.30
C VAL A 335 31.29 -31.29 51.31
N VAL A 336 31.71 -31.77 50.14
CA VAL A 336 32.85 -32.68 49.97
C VAL A 336 33.81 -32.14 48.93
N ASN A 337 35.10 -32.48 49.03
CA ASN A 337 36.11 -32.05 48.05
C ASN A 337 36.17 -33.01 46.85
N ASP A 338 35.02 -33.25 46.23
CA ASP A 338 34.87 -34.12 45.08
C ASP A 338 33.71 -33.64 44.20
N ASP A 339 33.51 -34.33 43.09
CA ASP A 339 32.38 -34.16 42.20
C ASP A 339 31.04 -34.43 42.92
N GLY A 340 30.08 -33.53 42.73
CA GLY A 340 28.79 -33.59 43.41
C GLY A 340 28.33 -32.27 44.02
N TYR A 341 27.08 -32.26 44.48
CA TYR A 341 26.48 -31.16 45.24
C TYR A 341 25.64 -31.69 46.40
N ALA A 342 25.39 -30.84 47.40
CA ALA A 342 24.39 -31.09 48.44
C ALA A 342 23.31 -30.00 48.43
N ILE A 343 22.18 -30.29 49.08
CA ILE A 343 21.10 -29.33 49.29
C ILE A 343 21.16 -28.84 50.73
N PHE A 344 21.43 -27.55 50.91
CA PHE A 344 21.32 -26.87 52.19
C PHE A 344 19.97 -26.18 52.31
N ASN A 345 19.13 -26.63 53.23
CA ASN A 345 17.87 -25.99 53.57
C ASN A 345 18.13 -24.90 54.62
N TYR A 346 18.07 -23.65 54.17
CA TYR A 346 18.38 -22.48 55.00
C TYR A 346 17.41 -22.33 56.16
N ASP A 347 16.11 -22.50 55.92
CA ASP A 347 15.11 -22.28 56.96
C ASP A 347 15.27 -23.26 58.13
N THR A 348 15.55 -24.53 57.83
CA THR A 348 15.78 -25.57 58.86
C THR A 348 17.23 -25.64 59.36
N GLY A 349 18.19 -25.09 58.61
CA GLY A 349 19.63 -25.20 58.89
C GLY A 349 20.22 -26.58 58.64
N LYS A 350 19.55 -27.44 57.87
CA LYS A 350 20.01 -28.81 57.58
C LYS A 350 20.66 -28.89 56.20
N VAL A 351 21.79 -29.60 56.12
CA VAL A 351 22.45 -29.96 54.86
C VAL A 351 22.26 -31.45 54.58
N GLY A 352 21.98 -31.79 53.32
CA GLY A 352 21.85 -33.17 52.86
C GLY A 352 23.19 -33.83 52.53
N ASP A 353 23.12 -35.08 52.06
CA ASP A 353 24.28 -35.83 51.58
C ASP A 353 24.79 -35.29 50.23
N ASN A 354 26.04 -35.61 49.88
CA ASN A 354 26.58 -35.32 48.56
C ASN A 354 25.93 -36.19 47.48
N ILE A 355 25.38 -35.55 46.45
CA ILE A 355 24.70 -36.15 45.32
C ILE A 355 25.63 -36.07 44.10
N PRO A 356 26.01 -37.21 43.49
CA PRO A 356 26.98 -37.21 42.40
C PRO A 356 26.48 -36.50 41.14
N ILE A 357 27.34 -35.64 40.59
CA ILE A 357 27.26 -35.03 39.25
C ILE A 357 28.68 -34.88 38.70
N ASN A 358 28.84 -34.73 37.40
CA ASN A 358 30.12 -34.35 36.79
C ASN A 358 30.43 -32.87 37.08
N GLY A 359 31.55 -32.61 37.75
CA GLY A 359 32.00 -31.27 38.13
C GLY A 359 31.76 -30.92 39.60
N LYS A 360 32.46 -29.88 40.06
CA LYS A 360 32.45 -29.46 41.47
C LYS A 360 32.61 -27.96 41.66
N PHE A 361 32.07 -27.47 42.78
CA PHE A 361 32.21 -26.13 43.36
C PHE A 361 31.59 -24.96 42.58
N LYS A 362 31.62 -25.00 41.24
CA LYS A 362 31.18 -23.92 40.35
C LYS A 362 29.95 -24.36 39.59
N TRP A 363 28.83 -23.72 39.89
CA TRP A 363 27.54 -24.02 39.27
C TRP A 363 26.78 -22.76 38.91
N GLY A 364 25.95 -22.87 37.88
CA GLY A 364 25.05 -21.80 37.46
C GLY A 364 23.76 -22.37 36.88
N VAL A 365 22.75 -21.52 36.78
CA VAL A 365 21.41 -21.88 36.28
C VAL A 365 20.91 -20.82 35.31
N GLU A 366 20.35 -21.27 34.18
CA GLU A 366 19.51 -20.44 33.30
C GLU A 366 18.30 -21.24 32.84
N GLY A 367 17.10 -20.75 33.15
CA GLY A 367 15.86 -21.47 32.83
C GLY A 367 15.85 -22.84 33.51
N ASN A 368 15.70 -23.90 32.71
CA ASN A 368 15.74 -25.28 33.19
C ASN A 368 17.13 -25.94 33.08
N ASN A 369 18.18 -25.18 32.75
CA ASN A 369 19.52 -25.73 32.59
C ASN A 369 20.37 -25.43 33.82
N PHE A 370 20.89 -26.48 34.44
CA PHE A 370 21.93 -26.40 35.47
C PHE A 370 23.28 -26.78 34.85
N VAL A 371 24.28 -25.92 35.00
CA VAL A 371 25.64 -26.18 34.51
C VAL A 371 26.62 -26.41 35.64
N ALA A 372 27.47 -27.40 35.44
CA ALA A 372 28.56 -27.75 36.33
C ALA A 372 29.86 -27.90 35.56
N THR A 373 30.99 -27.66 36.22
CA THR A 373 32.30 -27.78 35.60
C THR A 373 33.36 -28.31 36.56
N GLU A 374 34.35 -29.00 36.01
CA GLU A 374 35.60 -29.38 36.67
C GLU A 374 36.68 -28.27 36.63
N ALA A 375 36.30 -27.04 36.27
CA ALA A 375 37.21 -25.93 36.04
C ALA A 375 38.23 -25.76 37.18
N THR A 376 39.51 -25.88 36.82
CA THR A 376 40.66 -25.68 37.72
C THR A 376 41.51 -24.53 37.20
N PRO A 377 42.46 -24.00 38.00
CA PRO A 377 43.30 -22.89 37.56
C PRO A 377 43.94 -23.16 36.19
N GLY A 378 43.51 -22.38 35.20
CA GLY A 378 44.01 -22.43 33.83
C GLY A 378 43.59 -23.63 32.98
N LYS A 379 42.55 -24.35 33.40
CA LYS A 379 42.01 -25.48 32.65
C LYS A 379 40.50 -25.57 32.76
N LEU A 380 39.86 -25.61 31.61
CA LEU A 380 38.49 -26.06 31.41
C LEU A 380 38.51 -27.04 30.23
N ALA A 381 38.05 -28.28 30.41
CA ALA A 381 37.97 -29.25 29.32
C ALA A 381 36.53 -29.41 28.83
N LYS A 382 35.57 -29.35 29.76
CA LYS A 382 34.14 -29.40 29.45
C LYS A 382 33.30 -28.70 30.51
N TYR A 383 32.02 -28.55 30.22
CA TYR A 383 31.00 -28.38 31.23
C TYR A 383 29.89 -29.40 31.00
N SER A 384 29.17 -29.74 32.07
CA SER A 384 28.08 -30.70 32.06
C SER A 384 26.76 -29.98 32.31
N VAL A 385 25.71 -30.40 31.59
CA VAL A 385 24.35 -29.83 31.67
C VAL A 385 23.40 -30.86 32.27
N TYR A 386 22.56 -30.40 33.18
CA TYR A 386 21.50 -31.17 33.84
C TYR A 386 20.18 -30.40 33.83
N ALA A 387 19.07 -31.11 33.86
CA ALA A 387 17.76 -30.49 34.06
C ALA A 387 17.66 -29.92 35.50
N TRP A 388 17.38 -28.62 35.63
CA TRP A 388 17.36 -27.92 36.92
C TRP A 388 16.37 -28.52 37.93
N ASP A 389 15.14 -28.83 37.49
CA ASP A 389 14.13 -29.46 38.35
C ASP A 389 14.60 -30.81 38.94
N SER A 390 15.43 -31.53 38.20
CA SER A 390 15.99 -32.81 38.65
C SER A 390 17.07 -32.64 39.73
N ILE A 391 17.84 -31.54 39.65
CA ILE A 391 18.84 -31.15 40.64
C ILE A 391 18.14 -30.78 41.96
N GLN A 392 17.07 -29.98 41.88
CA GLN A 392 16.25 -29.61 43.04
C GLN A 392 15.64 -30.85 43.73
N ALA A 393 15.24 -31.85 42.95
CA ALA A 393 14.69 -33.10 43.46
C ALA A 393 15.74 -34.05 44.07
N GLY A 394 17.03 -33.72 43.99
CA GLY A 394 18.13 -34.57 44.43
C GLY A 394 18.32 -35.82 43.56
N LYS A 395 17.85 -35.80 42.31
CA LYS A 395 17.91 -36.92 41.36
C LYS A 395 18.37 -36.40 39.99
N PRO A 396 19.66 -36.07 39.84
CA PRO A 396 20.18 -35.39 38.66
C PRO A 396 19.88 -36.17 37.37
N LEU A 397 19.24 -35.51 36.41
CA LEU A 397 19.07 -35.97 35.05
C LEU A 397 20.16 -35.32 34.20
N PHE A 398 21.18 -36.09 33.86
CA PHE A 398 22.24 -35.69 32.95
C PHE A 398 21.68 -35.50 31.54
N GLU A 399 21.99 -34.36 30.91
CA GLU A 399 21.59 -34.06 29.54
C GLU A 399 22.76 -34.24 28.58
N GLN A 400 23.87 -33.53 28.83
CA GLN A 400 25.04 -33.60 27.96
C GLN A 400 26.32 -33.08 28.61
N ASP A 401 27.44 -33.50 28.04
CA ASP A 401 28.74 -32.86 28.22
C ASP A 401 29.04 -32.01 26.98
N VAL A 402 29.50 -30.77 27.18
CA VAL A 402 29.99 -29.90 26.11
C VAL A 402 31.48 -29.71 26.29
N TYR A 403 32.25 -30.26 25.37
CA TYR A 403 33.70 -30.10 25.33
C TYR A 403 34.05 -28.73 24.78
N VAL A 404 34.98 -28.04 25.43
CA VAL A 404 35.33 -26.67 25.06
C VAL A 404 36.74 -26.56 24.50
N GLU A 405 36.97 -25.54 23.69
CA GLU A 405 38.32 -25.21 23.27
C GLU A 405 39.18 -24.65 24.43
N PRO A 406 40.51 -24.81 24.36
CA PRO A 406 41.41 -24.32 25.40
C PRO A 406 41.25 -22.81 25.63
N MET A 407 41.33 -22.38 26.90
CA MET A 407 41.11 -20.99 27.36
C MET A 407 42.03 -19.92 26.72
N GLY A 408 42.98 -20.32 25.88
CA GLY A 408 43.86 -19.42 25.13
C GLY A 408 44.69 -18.49 26.03
N ASN A 409 44.84 -17.23 25.60
CA ASN A 409 45.69 -16.24 26.28
C ASN A 409 45.07 -15.62 27.55
N LEU A 410 43.78 -15.87 27.81
CA LEU A 410 43.07 -15.41 29.02
C LEU A 410 43.22 -16.41 30.18
N ASN A 411 44.18 -17.33 30.08
CA ASN A 411 44.50 -18.37 31.05
C ASN A 411 44.63 -17.82 32.49
N ARG A 412 43.52 -17.84 33.23
CA ARG A 412 43.32 -17.33 34.59
C ARG A 412 42.51 -18.35 35.39
N LYS A 413 42.54 -18.25 36.72
CA LYS A 413 41.72 -19.11 37.59
C LYS A 413 40.24 -18.81 37.37
N PRO A 414 39.41 -19.79 36.95
CA PRO A 414 37.96 -19.66 36.98
C PRO A 414 37.47 -19.59 38.42
N GLN A 415 36.55 -18.66 38.69
CA GLN A 415 35.96 -18.40 40.00
C GLN A 415 34.42 -18.45 39.96
N GLY A 416 33.84 -18.65 38.79
CA GLY A 416 32.40 -18.77 38.62
C GLY A 416 32.04 -19.21 37.21
N ILE A 417 30.89 -19.87 37.10
CA ILE A 417 30.28 -20.29 35.83
C ILE A 417 28.79 -19.97 35.87
N THR A 418 28.25 -19.50 34.76
CA THR A 418 26.80 -19.36 34.59
C THR A 418 26.40 -19.49 33.13
N MET A 419 25.11 -19.65 32.86
CA MET A 419 24.56 -19.60 31.51
C MET A 419 23.79 -18.31 31.29
N SER A 420 23.98 -17.63 30.17
CA SER A 420 23.12 -16.53 29.76
C SER A 420 22.98 -16.54 28.25
N ASN A 421 21.77 -16.33 27.73
CA ASN A 421 21.50 -16.18 26.29
C ASN A 421 22.07 -17.34 25.45
N GLY A 422 21.96 -18.58 25.95
CA GLY A 422 22.43 -19.78 25.24
C GLY A 422 23.96 -19.91 25.19
N LYS A 423 24.69 -19.21 26.06
CA LYS A 423 26.14 -19.28 26.20
C LYS A 423 26.53 -19.57 27.64
N VAL A 424 27.68 -20.19 27.82
CA VAL A 424 28.29 -20.39 29.13
C VAL A 424 29.33 -19.31 29.37
N TYR A 425 29.19 -18.56 30.45
CA TYR A 425 30.15 -17.55 30.87
C TYR A 425 30.98 -18.04 32.03
N LEU A 426 32.28 -17.77 31.96
CA LEU A 426 33.23 -17.90 33.06
C LEU A 426 33.62 -16.52 33.59
N THR A 427 33.52 -16.35 34.91
CA THR A 427 34.22 -15.28 35.62
C THR A 427 35.56 -15.81 36.11
N MET A 428 36.61 -15.01 35.96
CA MET A 428 37.97 -15.41 36.25
C MET A 428 38.74 -14.30 36.95
N GLY A 429 39.71 -14.69 37.76
CA GLY A 429 40.61 -13.78 38.46
C GLY A 429 40.88 -14.26 39.88
N ALA A 430 42.13 -14.66 40.16
CA ALA A 430 42.56 -15.07 41.50
C ALA A 430 42.90 -13.85 42.38
N TYR A 431 43.06 -14.09 43.68
CA TYR A 431 43.43 -13.08 44.67
C TYR A 431 44.55 -12.14 44.22
N GLY A 432 44.24 -10.84 44.20
CA GLY A 432 45.18 -9.77 43.85
C GLY A 432 45.48 -9.63 42.36
N THR A 433 44.82 -10.43 41.51
CA THR A 433 45.04 -10.42 40.06
C THR A 433 44.03 -9.53 39.33
N LYS A 434 43.77 -9.80 38.05
CA LYS A 434 42.84 -9.06 37.19
C LYS A 434 41.57 -9.87 37.02
N ILE A 435 40.46 -9.19 36.79
CA ILE A 435 39.19 -9.83 36.48
C ILE A 435 39.06 -10.02 34.98
N ALA A 436 38.55 -11.19 34.60
CA ALA A 436 38.28 -11.52 33.23
C ALA A 436 36.95 -12.26 33.06
N LEU A 437 36.36 -12.10 31.88
CA LEU A 437 35.16 -12.80 31.43
C LEU A 437 35.48 -13.57 30.15
N GLN A 438 34.92 -14.76 30.02
CA GLN A 438 34.98 -15.54 28.79
C GLN A 438 33.68 -16.27 28.56
N ALA A 439 33.22 -16.31 27.32
CA ALA A 439 32.00 -17.01 26.93
C ALA A 439 32.30 -18.13 25.94
N TYR A 440 31.65 -19.26 26.15
CA TYR A 440 31.59 -20.38 25.22
C TYR A 440 30.20 -20.47 24.60
N ASP A 441 30.13 -20.74 23.30
CA ASP A 441 28.87 -21.14 22.68
C ASP A 441 28.51 -22.61 22.98
N ILE A 442 27.38 -23.04 22.43
CA ILE A 442 26.87 -24.42 22.58
C ILE A 442 27.78 -25.49 21.95
N ASP A 443 28.64 -25.10 21.01
CA ASP A 443 29.62 -25.98 20.38
C ASP A 443 30.96 -25.99 21.15
N GLY A 444 31.05 -25.23 22.25
CA GLY A 444 32.23 -25.14 23.10
C GLY A 444 33.34 -24.23 22.55
N LYS A 445 33.03 -23.32 21.61
CA LYS A 445 34.00 -22.35 21.07
C LYS A 445 33.98 -21.05 21.85
N ILE A 446 35.14 -20.40 22.02
CA ILE A 446 35.23 -19.09 22.67
C ILE A 446 34.65 -18.06 21.71
N VAL A 447 33.53 -17.47 22.10
CA VAL A 447 32.84 -16.43 21.31
C VAL A 447 33.07 -15.03 21.87
N THR A 448 33.52 -14.91 23.11
CA THR A 448 33.81 -13.61 23.75
C THR A 448 34.85 -13.79 24.84
N LYS A 449 35.75 -12.81 24.98
CA LYS A 449 36.70 -12.74 26.09
C LYS A 449 37.06 -11.30 26.41
N ALA A 450 37.24 -10.95 27.68
CA ALA A 450 37.67 -9.63 28.12
C ALA A 450 38.51 -9.76 29.40
N GLU A 451 39.61 -9.00 29.51
CA GLU A 451 40.35 -8.82 30.76
C GLU A 451 40.31 -7.34 31.14
N PHE A 452 39.71 -7.00 32.28
CA PHE A 452 39.63 -5.64 32.78
C PHE A 452 40.97 -5.16 33.33
N SER A 453 41.30 -3.88 33.14
CA SER A 453 42.44 -3.27 33.83
C SER A 453 42.10 -3.01 35.29
N LYS A 454 43.10 -3.13 36.18
CA LYS A 454 42.93 -2.82 37.61
C LYS A 454 42.61 -1.34 37.79
N SER A 455 43.31 -0.46 37.06
CA SER A 455 43.06 0.97 37.02
C SER A 455 41.63 1.30 36.60
N GLY A 456 41.15 0.72 35.49
CA GLY A 456 39.81 0.98 34.97
C GLY A 456 38.71 0.52 35.90
N LEU A 457 38.87 -0.64 36.55
CA LEU A 457 37.93 -1.09 37.59
C LEU A 457 37.98 -0.19 38.83
N ALA A 458 39.16 0.27 39.24
CA ALA A 458 39.30 1.17 40.39
C ALA A 458 38.65 2.53 40.13
N GLU A 459 38.88 3.11 38.94
CA GLU A 459 38.23 4.34 38.49
C GLU A 459 36.71 4.19 38.51
N PHE A 460 36.18 3.13 37.89
CA PHE A 460 34.75 2.85 37.86
C PHE A 460 34.12 2.66 39.25
N ILE A 461 34.80 1.94 40.14
CA ILE A 461 34.35 1.79 41.53
C ILE A 461 34.36 3.17 42.23
N ASN A 462 35.39 3.98 42.04
CA ASN A 462 35.51 5.30 42.65
C ASN A 462 34.51 6.32 42.08
N GLU A 463 34.11 6.22 40.82
CA GLU A 463 33.06 7.05 40.22
C GLU A 463 31.70 6.82 40.91
N ASN A 464 31.41 5.56 41.28
CA ASN A 464 30.17 5.20 41.97
C ASN A 464 30.28 5.35 43.50
N TYR A 465 31.48 5.15 44.05
CA TYR A 465 31.77 5.20 45.47
C TYR A 465 33.12 5.90 45.72
N PRO A 466 33.13 7.24 45.83
CA PRO A 466 34.36 8.03 45.94
C PRO A 466 35.31 7.54 47.04
N ASN A 467 36.60 7.43 46.70
CA ASN A 467 37.69 7.01 47.58
C ASN A 467 37.60 5.56 48.11
N SER A 468 36.81 4.68 47.49
CA SER A 468 36.76 3.26 47.89
C SER A 468 38.05 2.52 47.54
N ILE A 469 38.72 2.90 46.44
CA ILE A 469 40.02 2.37 46.02
C ILE A 469 41.05 3.50 45.98
N THR A 470 42.01 3.51 46.90
CA THR A 470 43.02 4.58 47.02
C THR A 470 44.28 4.32 46.20
N ASP A 471 44.70 3.06 46.07
CA ASP A 471 45.78 2.64 45.17
C ASP A 471 45.14 1.89 44.00
N THR A 472 45.11 2.51 42.82
CA THR A 472 44.43 1.97 41.63
C THR A 472 45.20 0.84 40.95
N GLU A 473 46.44 0.58 41.35
CA GLU A 473 47.31 -0.45 40.77
C GLU A 473 47.49 -1.63 41.75
N ASN A 474 47.70 -1.36 43.03
CA ASN A 474 48.05 -2.36 44.05
C ASN A 474 46.97 -2.55 45.12
N TYR A 475 45.72 -2.64 44.71
CA TYR A 475 44.61 -3.03 45.58
C TYR A 475 44.27 -4.53 45.47
N LEU A 476 43.62 -5.07 46.49
CA LEU A 476 43.07 -6.42 46.46
C LEU A 476 41.94 -6.44 45.44
N LEU A 477 42.02 -7.34 44.46
CA LEU A 477 40.99 -7.56 43.45
C LEU A 477 40.86 -9.06 43.19
N GLU A 478 39.63 -9.58 43.25
CA GLU A 478 39.30 -10.97 42.94
C GLU A 478 37.89 -11.09 42.36
N ALA A 479 37.68 -12.05 41.48
CA ALA A 479 36.35 -12.45 41.05
C ALA A 479 35.83 -13.54 41.98
N GLU A 480 34.59 -13.44 42.45
CA GLU A 480 33.97 -14.39 43.39
C GLU A 480 32.57 -14.77 42.91
N GLY A 481 32.50 -15.77 42.04
CA GLY A 481 31.26 -16.29 41.49
C GLY A 481 30.78 -15.63 40.18
N ALA A 482 29.77 -16.26 39.60
CA ALA A 482 28.99 -15.77 38.48
C ALA A 482 27.53 -16.18 38.68
N TYR A 483 26.58 -15.38 38.19
CA TYR A 483 25.16 -15.70 38.27
C TYR A 483 24.41 -15.08 37.11
N THR A 484 23.25 -15.64 36.75
CA THR A 484 22.37 -15.06 35.74
C THR A 484 21.04 -14.66 36.36
N LEU A 485 20.73 -13.37 36.27
CA LEU A 485 19.45 -12.83 36.71
C LEU A 485 18.57 -12.58 35.48
N GLY A 486 17.67 -13.52 35.18
CA GLY A 486 16.90 -13.52 33.93
C GLY A 486 17.81 -13.78 32.73
N HIS A 487 18.31 -12.71 32.12
CA HIS A 487 19.28 -12.74 31.00
C HIS A 487 20.43 -11.74 31.21
N THR A 488 20.61 -11.28 32.45
CA THR A 488 21.70 -10.41 32.83
C THR A 488 22.78 -11.23 33.53
N LEU A 489 23.97 -11.24 32.93
CA LEU A 489 25.20 -11.75 33.51
C LEU A 489 25.63 -10.89 34.69
N MET A 490 25.75 -11.52 35.84
CA MET A 490 26.23 -10.95 37.09
C MET A 490 27.59 -11.53 37.44
N LEU A 491 28.48 -10.69 37.95
CA LEU A 491 29.76 -11.08 38.52
C LEU A 491 29.92 -10.50 39.93
N GLY A 492 30.49 -11.31 40.82
CA GLY A 492 30.91 -10.90 42.15
C GLY A 492 32.34 -10.41 42.07
N VAL A 493 32.59 -9.21 42.57
CA VAL A 493 33.91 -8.59 42.57
C VAL A 493 34.29 -8.24 44.00
N VAL A 494 35.34 -8.85 44.51
CA VAL A 494 35.92 -8.51 45.79
C VAL A 494 37.02 -7.48 45.58
N ALA A 495 36.87 -6.30 46.17
CA ALA A 495 37.87 -5.25 46.10
C ALA A 495 38.02 -4.49 47.44
N ASN A 496 39.25 -4.42 47.95
CA ASN A 496 39.61 -3.71 49.18
C ASN A 496 38.64 -3.91 50.37
N GLY A 497 38.34 -5.15 50.72
CA GLY A 497 37.50 -5.40 51.90
C GLY A 497 35.99 -5.29 51.64
N LYS A 498 35.55 -5.05 50.40
CA LYS A 498 34.13 -5.02 50.01
C LYS A 498 33.80 -6.00 48.90
N PHE A 499 32.57 -6.51 48.92
CA PHE A 499 31.98 -7.26 47.81
C PHE A 499 31.11 -6.32 46.97
N TYR A 500 31.31 -6.35 45.66
CA TYR A 500 30.55 -5.60 44.68
C TYR A 500 29.82 -6.58 43.78
N LEU A 501 28.50 -6.47 43.74
CA LEU A 501 27.68 -7.14 42.75
C LEU A 501 27.62 -6.27 41.50
N MET A 502 28.19 -6.75 40.41
CA MET A 502 28.22 -6.02 39.14
C MET A 502 27.42 -6.77 38.08
N ALA A 503 26.69 -6.04 37.25
CA ALA A 503 26.13 -6.56 36.00
C ALA A 503 27.10 -6.26 34.85
N ALA A 504 27.35 -7.24 33.99
CA ALA A 504 28.16 -7.08 32.78
C ALA A 504 27.29 -7.13 31.52
N GLY A 505 27.81 -6.69 30.37
CA GLY A 505 27.11 -6.86 29.10
C GLY A 505 26.02 -5.83 28.83
N ARG A 506 25.91 -4.76 29.62
CA ARG A 506 24.77 -3.84 29.54
C ARG A 506 25.06 -2.62 28.70
N LEU A 507 24.14 -2.28 27.80
CA LEU A 507 24.22 -1.04 27.00
C LEU A 507 24.27 0.21 27.89
N ASP A 508 23.52 0.22 29.00
CA ASP A 508 23.49 1.31 29.98
C ASP A 508 24.62 1.24 31.03
N GLY A 509 25.60 0.35 30.87
CA GLY A 509 26.77 0.23 31.75
C GLY A 509 27.93 1.15 31.33
N THR A 510 28.89 1.34 32.23
CA THR A 510 30.12 2.09 31.95
C THR A 510 31.14 1.18 31.28
N LYS A 511 31.64 1.56 30.10
CA LYS A 511 32.71 0.84 29.40
C LYS A 511 34.00 0.91 30.21
N ILE A 512 34.49 -0.24 30.66
CA ILE A 512 35.70 -0.33 31.48
C ILE A 512 36.93 -0.52 30.58
N GLN A 513 38.04 0.09 30.94
CA GLN A 513 39.31 -0.14 30.27
C GLN A 513 39.73 -1.62 30.40
N THR A 514 40.18 -2.22 29.29
CA THR A 514 40.58 -3.62 29.23
C THR A 514 42.03 -3.80 28.78
N ASN A 515 42.73 -4.78 29.36
CA ASN A 515 44.07 -5.21 28.92
C ASN A 515 44.01 -6.15 27.72
N ILE A 516 42.97 -6.97 27.68
CA ILE A 516 42.64 -7.81 26.52
C ILE A 516 41.32 -7.24 26.01
N PRO A 517 41.33 -6.57 24.84
CA PRO A 517 40.11 -6.08 24.22
C PRO A 517 39.12 -7.23 24.06
N GLN A 518 37.84 -6.89 24.14
CA GLN A 518 36.78 -7.83 23.81
C GLN A 518 37.09 -8.55 22.50
N SER A 519 37.29 -9.87 22.53
CA SER A 519 37.34 -10.63 21.29
C SER A 519 35.94 -10.89 20.79
N ASN A 520 35.34 -9.86 20.22
CA ASN A 520 34.45 -10.10 19.10
C ASN A 520 35.35 -10.17 17.88
N GLU A 521 35.39 -11.32 17.21
CA GLU A 521 35.46 -11.32 15.76
C GLU A 521 34.19 -10.67 15.17
N LYS A 522 33.98 -9.37 15.48
CA LYS A 522 33.12 -8.36 14.84
C LYS A 522 33.13 -7.01 15.59
N THR A 523 33.84 -6.06 14.97
CA THR A 523 33.49 -4.64 14.72
C THR A 523 33.46 -3.63 15.87
N ASP A 524 34.62 -3.15 16.30
CA ASP A 524 34.89 -1.70 16.34
C ASP A 524 35.95 -1.46 15.26
N SER A 525 35.54 -1.40 13.98
CA SER A 525 36.47 -1.02 12.91
C SER A 525 36.89 0.43 13.14
N GLN A 526 38.19 0.70 13.24
CA GLN A 526 38.65 2.09 13.25
C GLN A 526 38.36 2.70 11.86
N LEU A 527 37.55 3.76 11.82
CA LEU A 527 37.32 4.55 10.60
C LEU A 527 38.63 5.24 10.20
N LEU A 528 39.02 5.05 8.95
CA LEU A 528 40.22 5.63 8.35
C LEU A 528 39.85 6.77 7.41
N ASP A 529 40.75 7.74 7.28
CA ASP A 529 40.58 8.85 6.34
C ASP A 529 40.67 8.34 4.89
N ASP A 530 39.98 9.03 3.97
CA ASP A 530 39.97 8.69 2.56
C ASP A 530 41.39 8.74 1.96
N GLY A 531 41.79 7.69 1.24
CA GLY A 531 43.11 7.62 0.61
C GLY A 531 44.26 7.08 1.47
N GLN A 532 43.98 6.63 2.71
CA GLN A 532 45.01 6.06 3.59
C GLN A 532 45.69 4.82 2.98
N ASP A 533 47.00 4.65 3.24
CA ASP A 533 47.76 3.51 2.73
C ASP A 533 47.53 2.26 3.59
N ILE A 534 46.95 1.21 2.99
CA ILE A 534 46.60 -0.02 3.70
C ILE A 534 47.85 -0.80 4.17
N LEU A 535 49.01 -0.56 3.55
CA LEU A 535 50.26 -1.24 3.91
C LEU A 535 50.87 -0.71 5.22
N ASP A 536 50.56 0.54 5.59
CA ASP A 536 51.09 1.21 6.79
C ASP A 536 50.25 0.91 8.05
N LEU A 537 49.11 0.24 7.89
CA LEU A 537 48.21 -0.05 9.00
C LEU A 537 48.85 -1.03 10.01
N PRO A 538 48.71 -0.77 11.33
CA PRO A 538 49.06 -1.73 12.36
C PRO A 538 48.08 -2.92 12.36
N SER A 539 48.35 -3.95 13.17
CA SER A 539 47.41 -5.08 13.31
C SER A 539 46.11 -4.59 13.95
N GLY A 540 44.97 -4.94 13.34
CA GLY A 540 43.66 -4.43 13.74
C GLY A 540 42.57 -4.64 12.69
N GLN A 541 41.38 -4.09 12.96
CA GLN A 541 40.26 -4.03 12.01
C GLN A 541 39.95 -2.56 11.71
N TYR A 542 39.76 -2.24 10.43
CA TYR A 542 39.61 -0.90 9.90
C TYR A 542 38.47 -0.82 8.90
N GLU A 543 37.92 0.37 8.70
CA GLU A 543 36.90 0.64 7.68
C GLU A 543 37.17 1.96 6.98
N GLY A 544 37.04 1.99 5.65
CA GLY A 544 37.32 3.19 4.86
C GLY A 544 37.17 2.95 3.37
N SER A 545 37.43 4.00 2.58
CA SER A 545 37.29 4.02 1.12
C SER A 545 38.58 4.50 0.45
N ASN A 546 38.70 4.24 -0.85
CA ASN A 546 39.81 4.70 -1.70
C ASN A 546 41.22 4.39 -1.16
N PHE A 547 41.40 3.28 -0.44
CA PHE A 547 42.68 2.92 0.15
C PHE A 547 43.80 2.87 -0.90
N LYS A 548 44.91 3.56 -0.63
CA LYS A 548 46.13 3.39 -1.42
C LYS A 548 46.65 1.96 -1.20
N ASN A 549 47.04 1.31 -2.30
CA ASN A 549 47.39 -0.12 -2.35
C ASN A 549 46.24 -1.11 -2.00
N GLY A 550 44.98 -0.65 -1.98
CA GLY A 550 43.79 -1.48 -1.79
C GLY A 550 43.47 -2.39 -3.00
N PRO A 551 42.50 -3.33 -2.85
CA PRO A 551 42.12 -4.26 -3.92
C PRO A 551 41.20 -3.67 -5.00
N LEU A 552 40.65 -2.47 -4.78
CA LEU A 552 39.72 -1.81 -5.70
C LEU A 552 40.45 -0.80 -6.60
N ALA A 553 39.84 -0.50 -7.76
CA ALA A 553 40.35 0.54 -8.65
C ALA A 553 40.25 1.93 -7.99
N ALA A 554 41.16 2.85 -8.32
CA ALA A 554 41.23 4.18 -7.69
C ALA A 554 39.97 5.06 -7.89
N SER A 555 39.08 4.69 -8.81
CA SER A 555 37.78 5.35 -9.03
C SER A 555 36.62 4.70 -8.26
N ASP A 556 36.86 3.58 -7.59
CA ASP A 556 35.84 2.83 -6.85
C ASP A 556 35.88 3.20 -5.36
N GLY A 557 35.00 4.14 -4.99
CA GLY A 557 34.82 4.62 -3.62
C GLY A 557 34.04 3.68 -2.71
N SER A 558 33.94 2.40 -3.05
CA SER A 558 33.28 1.42 -2.19
C SER A 558 33.97 1.31 -0.83
N LEU A 559 33.15 1.18 0.20
CA LEU A 559 33.62 0.97 1.57
C LEU A 559 34.20 -0.44 1.72
N LEU A 560 35.42 -0.53 2.24
CA LEU A 560 36.11 -1.78 2.55
C LEU A 560 36.30 -1.92 4.06
N ARG A 561 36.02 -3.12 4.56
CA ARG A 561 36.46 -3.58 5.89
C ARG A 561 37.80 -4.29 5.75
N VAL A 562 38.82 -3.80 6.43
CA VAL A 562 40.20 -4.32 6.33
C VAL A 562 40.61 -4.92 7.66
N ARG A 563 41.06 -6.17 7.65
CA ARG A 563 41.71 -6.86 8.77
C ARG A 563 43.20 -7.00 8.48
N VAL A 564 44.02 -6.60 9.45
CA VAL A 564 45.49 -6.67 9.37
C VAL A 564 45.99 -7.56 10.50
N GLU A 565 46.74 -8.60 10.15
CA GLU A 565 47.29 -9.56 11.10
C GLU A 565 48.79 -9.73 10.89
N ASN A 566 49.57 -9.56 11.95
CA ASN A 566 50.99 -9.89 11.93
C ASN A 566 51.18 -11.31 12.47
N ASN A 567 51.99 -12.12 11.78
CA ASN A 567 52.37 -13.44 12.28
C ASN A 567 53.77 -13.41 12.91
N ALA A 568 54.09 -14.47 13.68
CA ALA A 568 55.38 -14.62 14.36
C ALA A 568 56.59 -14.74 13.40
N ALA A 569 56.34 -14.95 12.09
CA ALA A 569 57.38 -15.08 11.05
C ALA A 569 57.71 -13.74 10.35
N GLY A 570 57.23 -12.61 10.90
CA GLY A 570 57.49 -11.28 10.33
C GLY A 570 56.73 -11.02 9.03
N ARG A 571 55.54 -11.61 8.86
CA ARG A 571 54.61 -11.31 7.76
C ARG A 571 53.35 -10.63 8.28
N LYS A 572 52.84 -9.70 7.47
CA LYS A 572 51.57 -9.02 7.62
C LYS A 572 50.59 -9.58 6.59
N VAL A 573 49.46 -10.09 7.05
CA VAL A 573 48.35 -10.58 6.22
C VAL A 573 47.24 -9.53 6.26
N LEU A 574 46.85 -9.07 5.09
CA LEU A 574 45.79 -8.09 4.87
C LEU A 574 44.60 -8.82 4.29
N THR A 575 43.42 -8.65 4.88
CA THR A 575 42.16 -9.15 4.35
C THR A 575 41.19 -7.99 4.19
N ALA A 576 40.77 -7.71 2.97
CA ALA A 576 39.81 -6.66 2.67
C ALA A 576 38.47 -7.28 2.25
N VAL A 577 37.36 -6.76 2.77
CA VAL A 577 35.99 -7.19 2.44
C VAL A 577 35.20 -5.98 1.97
N GLN A 578 34.65 -6.00 0.76
CA GLN A 578 33.78 -4.94 0.27
C GLN A 578 32.42 -5.03 0.94
N SER A 579 31.99 -3.94 1.59
CA SER A 579 30.83 -3.96 2.48
C SER A 579 29.51 -4.30 1.78
N TYR A 580 29.33 -3.88 0.52
CA TYR A 580 28.09 -4.14 -0.24
C TYR A 580 28.04 -5.53 -0.87
N SER A 581 29.12 -5.97 -1.52
CA SER A 581 29.16 -7.22 -2.29
C SER A 581 29.59 -8.42 -1.46
N GLY A 582 30.27 -8.20 -0.33
CA GLY A 582 30.91 -9.26 0.45
C GLY A 582 32.13 -9.88 -0.23
N ASN A 583 32.59 -9.30 -1.35
CA ASN A 583 33.82 -9.72 -2.03
C ASN A 583 34.99 -9.56 -1.06
N GLN A 584 35.81 -10.60 -0.96
CA GLN A 584 36.97 -10.62 -0.07
C GLN A 584 38.25 -10.78 -0.89
N TRP A 585 39.28 -10.06 -0.49
CA TRP A 585 40.62 -10.17 -1.01
C TRP A 585 41.60 -10.37 0.13
N THR A 586 42.67 -11.12 -0.11
CA THR A 586 43.76 -11.34 0.83
C THR A 586 45.10 -11.05 0.17
N LYS A 587 45.98 -10.35 0.88
CA LYS A 587 47.36 -10.05 0.44
C LYS A 587 48.33 -10.29 1.59
N THR A 588 49.51 -10.79 1.30
CA THR A 588 50.55 -11.02 2.31
C THR A 588 51.80 -10.20 1.96
N VAL A 589 52.32 -9.43 2.91
CA VAL A 589 53.54 -8.60 2.79
C VAL A 589 54.44 -8.81 4.01
N HIS A 590 55.68 -8.31 4.02
CA HIS A 590 56.45 -8.23 5.27
C HIS A 590 55.84 -7.19 6.23
N THR A 591 56.19 -7.28 7.53
CA THR A 591 55.63 -6.39 8.56
C THR A 591 55.94 -4.90 8.37
N ASP A 592 56.98 -4.56 7.61
CA ASP A 592 57.34 -3.18 7.21
C ASP A 592 56.61 -2.71 5.94
N GLY A 593 55.66 -3.49 5.43
CA GLY A 593 54.84 -3.18 4.25
C GLY A 593 55.54 -3.41 2.91
N LYS A 594 56.80 -3.87 2.90
CA LYS A 594 57.59 -4.12 1.69
C LYS A 594 57.64 -5.62 1.37
N ASP A 595 57.85 -5.95 0.10
CA ASP A 595 58.00 -7.31 -0.45
C ASP A 595 56.90 -8.32 -0.03
N GLY A 596 56.22 -8.94 -1.00
CA GLY A 596 55.06 -9.77 -0.69
C GLY A 596 54.46 -10.47 -1.89
N SER A 597 53.26 -11.04 -1.73
CA SER A 597 52.47 -11.51 -2.88
C SER A 597 52.21 -10.32 -3.81
N GLY A 598 52.51 -10.47 -5.11
CA GLY A 598 52.39 -9.38 -6.09
C GLY A 598 50.99 -8.76 -6.12
N ASP A 599 49.98 -9.61 -6.33
CA ASP A 599 48.57 -9.22 -6.44
C ASP A 599 47.73 -9.63 -5.22
N TRP A 600 46.55 -9.01 -5.10
CA TRP A 600 45.51 -9.40 -4.15
C TRP A 600 44.83 -10.70 -4.61
N LEU A 601 44.77 -11.69 -3.73
CA LEU A 601 44.10 -12.97 -3.98
C LEU A 601 42.63 -12.87 -3.59
N VAL A 602 41.70 -13.14 -4.50
CA VAL A 602 40.25 -13.13 -4.21
C VAL A 602 39.87 -14.37 -3.37
N THR A 603 39.19 -14.19 -2.24
CA THR A 603 38.89 -15.24 -1.25
C THR A 603 37.39 -15.48 -0.98
N THR A 604 36.47 -14.63 -1.45
CA THR A 604 35.01 -14.91 -1.53
C THR A 604 34.39 -14.33 -2.80
N GLY A 605 33.38 -15.07 -3.31
CA GLY A 605 32.59 -14.76 -4.50
C GLY A 605 31.74 -15.99 -4.83
N ALA A 606 30.68 -16.25 -4.05
CA ALA A 606 29.75 -17.33 -4.37
C ALA A 606 29.01 -16.96 -5.66
N THR A 607 29.26 -17.69 -6.73
CA THR A 607 28.48 -17.57 -7.96
C THR A 607 27.42 -18.67 -7.92
N PHE A 608 26.15 -18.29 -7.85
CA PHE A 608 25.06 -19.26 -7.97
C PHE A 608 24.82 -19.55 -9.44
N THR A 609 25.14 -20.76 -9.87
CA THR A 609 24.77 -21.22 -11.21
C THR A 609 23.44 -21.94 -11.11
N ASN A 610 22.44 -21.50 -11.87
CA ASN A 610 21.15 -22.17 -12.00
C ASN A 610 21.20 -23.06 -13.24
N THR A 611 20.90 -24.35 -13.06
CA THR A 611 20.80 -25.31 -14.17
C THR A 611 19.46 -26.03 -14.14
N THR A 612 18.72 -25.94 -15.24
CA THR A 612 17.47 -26.68 -15.47
C THR A 612 17.73 -28.14 -15.78
N ILE A 613 16.96 -29.04 -15.18
CA ILE A 613 17.01 -30.49 -15.41
C ILE A 613 15.72 -30.91 -16.15
N PRO A 614 15.79 -31.76 -17.19
CA PRO A 614 14.60 -32.34 -17.80
C PRO A 614 13.91 -33.35 -16.88
N THR A 615 12.58 -33.43 -16.96
CA THR A 615 11.81 -34.44 -16.23
C THR A 615 11.86 -35.80 -16.94
N GLU A 616 11.80 -36.89 -16.15
CA GLU A 616 11.82 -38.28 -16.63
C GLU A 616 10.49 -39.02 -16.32
N ASN A 617 10.28 -40.18 -16.98
CA ASN A 617 9.19 -41.14 -16.69
C ASN A 617 7.79 -40.53 -16.50
N GLU A 618 7.35 -39.77 -17.51
CA GLU A 618 6.04 -39.11 -17.59
C GLU A 618 5.77 -38.03 -16.54
N ALA A 619 6.63 -37.86 -15.54
CA ALA A 619 6.53 -36.78 -14.56
C ALA A 619 6.61 -35.42 -15.27
N LYS A 620 5.85 -34.44 -14.77
CA LYS A 620 5.85 -33.07 -15.31
C LYS A 620 6.05 -32.07 -14.19
N ALA A 621 6.97 -31.13 -14.37
CA ALA A 621 7.18 -30.02 -13.44
C ALA A 621 7.19 -28.71 -14.24
N ASP A 622 6.59 -27.65 -13.69
CA ASP A 622 6.70 -26.30 -14.25
C ASP A 622 8.17 -25.84 -14.21
N SER A 623 8.92 -26.29 -13.20
CA SER A 623 10.36 -26.09 -13.08
C SER A 623 11.01 -27.20 -12.27
N LEU A 624 12.13 -27.74 -12.77
CA LEU A 624 13.04 -28.61 -12.04
C LEU A 624 14.46 -28.08 -12.25
N VAL A 625 15.04 -27.54 -11.18
CA VAL A 625 16.27 -26.75 -11.25
C VAL A 625 17.15 -27.11 -10.07
N TYR A 626 18.47 -27.15 -10.27
CA TYR A 626 19.41 -27.11 -9.14
C TYR A 626 20.29 -25.87 -9.20
N TYR A 627 20.67 -25.41 -8.01
CA TYR A 627 21.58 -24.30 -7.77
C TYR A 627 22.85 -24.87 -7.16
N VAL A 628 24.00 -24.41 -7.65
CA VAL A 628 25.28 -24.75 -7.03
C VAL A 628 25.96 -23.47 -6.57
N GLU A 629 26.26 -23.40 -5.27
CA GLU A 629 27.22 -22.47 -4.70
C GLU A 629 28.62 -23.06 -4.92
N THR A 630 29.42 -22.44 -5.80
CA THR A 630 30.81 -22.85 -6.01
C THR A 630 31.78 -22.02 -5.18
N ARG A 631 32.85 -22.66 -4.70
CA ARG A 631 34.01 -22.02 -4.04
C ARG A 631 35.27 -22.40 -4.82
N GLY A 632 35.61 -21.62 -5.84
CA GLY A 632 36.61 -22.05 -6.82
C GLY A 632 36.07 -23.19 -7.69
N TYR A 633 36.80 -24.32 -7.80
CA TYR A 633 36.40 -25.46 -8.64
C TYR A 633 35.46 -26.48 -7.96
N PHE A 634 35.04 -26.26 -6.71
CA PHE A 634 34.24 -27.22 -5.93
C PHE A 634 32.85 -26.67 -5.57
N ALA A 635 31.83 -27.53 -5.65
CA ALA A 635 30.48 -27.27 -5.15
C ALA A 635 30.47 -27.37 -3.62
N LYS A 636 30.01 -26.33 -2.93
CA LYS A 636 29.92 -26.29 -1.46
C LYS A 636 28.49 -26.51 -0.97
N HIS A 637 27.53 -25.94 -1.68
CA HIS A 637 26.11 -26.05 -1.37
C HIS A 637 25.34 -26.30 -2.66
N VAL A 638 24.42 -27.26 -2.62
CA VAL A 638 23.53 -27.57 -3.74
C VAL A 638 22.09 -27.52 -3.25
N GLU A 639 21.27 -26.73 -3.94
CA GLU A 639 19.84 -26.62 -3.69
C GLU A 639 19.07 -27.12 -4.91
N LEU A 640 18.24 -28.15 -4.76
CA LEU A 640 17.31 -28.62 -5.78
C LEU A 640 15.93 -28.03 -5.54
N ARG A 641 15.43 -27.25 -6.50
CA ARG A 641 14.07 -26.73 -6.52
C ARG A 641 13.19 -27.48 -7.50
N ILE A 642 12.03 -27.89 -7.00
CA ILE A 642 10.97 -28.52 -7.79
C ILE A 642 9.72 -27.66 -7.64
N ASN A 643 9.15 -27.22 -8.75
CA ASN A 643 7.90 -26.46 -8.78
C ASN A 643 6.83 -27.24 -9.55
N LYS A 644 5.70 -27.51 -8.87
CA LYS A 644 4.51 -28.18 -9.43
C LYS A 644 4.81 -29.48 -10.17
N LEU A 645 5.47 -30.40 -9.48
CA LEU A 645 5.58 -31.77 -9.92
C LEU A 645 4.19 -32.44 -9.96
N THR A 646 3.85 -33.04 -11.08
CA THR A 646 2.55 -33.66 -11.42
C THR A 646 2.76 -34.93 -12.25
N ASN A 647 1.65 -35.60 -12.58
CA ASN A 647 1.60 -36.82 -13.38
C ASN A 647 2.37 -38.01 -12.77
N LEU A 648 2.32 -38.12 -11.44
CA LEU A 648 2.90 -39.23 -10.70
C LEU A 648 1.86 -40.35 -10.52
N SER A 649 2.20 -41.58 -10.92
CA SER A 649 1.35 -42.76 -10.70
C SER A 649 1.26 -43.12 -9.21
N ALA A 650 0.07 -43.47 -8.72
CA ALA A 650 -0.18 -43.89 -7.34
C ALA A 650 0.59 -45.17 -6.96
N GLY A 651 1.10 -45.23 -5.72
CA GLY A 651 1.76 -46.40 -5.14
C GLY A 651 3.03 -46.86 -5.86
N LYS A 652 3.75 -45.97 -6.53
CA LYS A 652 4.96 -46.30 -7.32
C LYS A 652 6.15 -45.42 -6.93
N TYR A 653 7.34 -45.97 -7.18
CA TYR A 653 8.59 -45.21 -7.24
C TYR A 653 8.83 -44.77 -8.68
N ILE A 654 9.00 -43.47 -8.88
CA ILE A 654 9.14 -42.85 -10.20
C ILE A 654 10.41 -42.01 -10.19
N THR A 655 11.28 -42.17 -11.19
CA THR A 655 12.39 -41.24 -11.40
C THR A 655 11.85 -39.93 -11.96
N VAL A 656 12.13 -38.83 -11.28
CA VAL A 656 11.66 -37.49 -11.64
C VAL A 656 12.67 -36.75 -12.52
N GLY A 657 13.97 -36.98 -12.28
CA GLY A 657 15.06 -36.35 -13.01
C GLY A 657 16.42 -36.72 -12.42
N ARG A 658 17.48 -36.09 -12.90
CA ARG A 658 18.86 -36.37 -12.47
C ARG A 658 19.68 -35.09 -12.31
N VAL A 659 20.38 -34.97 -11.18
CA VAL A 659 21.51 -34.05 -11.04
C VAL A 659 22.80 -34.77 -11.49
N PRO A 660 23.82 -34.04 -11.99
CA PRO A 660 25.12 -34.64 -12.27
C PRO A 660 25.73 -35.33 -11.02
N ALA A 661 26.48 -36.41 -11.22
CA ALA A 661 27.03 -37.21 -10.12
C ALA A 661 28.02 -36.39 -9.26
N GLU A 662 28.72 -35.45 -9.87
CA GLU A 662 29.66 -34.52 -9.24
C GLU A 662 28.99 -33.46 -8.34
N VAL A 663 27.67 -33.33 -8.37
CA VAL A 663 26.91 -32.45 -7.46
C VAL A 663 25.87 -33.22 -6.64
N ALA A 664 25.77 -34.53 -6.82
CA ALA A 664 24.88 -35.38 -6.06
C ALA A 664 25.25 -35.38 -4.56
N PRO A 665 24.31 -35.63 -3.65
CA PRO A 665 24.64 -35.71 -2.23
C PRO A 665 25.53 -36.94 -1.96
N MET A 666 26.56 -36.82 -1.12
CA MET A 666 27.45 -37.95 -0.80
C MET A 666 26.73 -39.11 -0.09
N VAL A 667 25.64 -38.80 0.61
CA VAL A 667 24.75 -39.76 1.26
C VAL A 667 23.33 -39.51 0.74
N PRO A 668 22.54 -40.56 0.40
CA PRO A 668 21.19 -40.37 -0.09
C PRO A 668 20.35 -39.51 0.87
N THR A 669 19.76 -38.44 0.35
CA THR A 669 18.92 -37.52 1.15
C THR A 669 17.44 -37.79 0.87
N THR A 670 16.60 -37.73 1.91
CA THR A 670 15.17 -38.07 1.85
C THR A 670 14.30 -36.96 2.44
N PHE A 671 13.24 -36.59 1.73
CA PHE A 671 12.29 -35.56 2.19
C PHE A 671 10.84 -36.04 1.98
N VAL A 672 9.96 -35.76 2.94
CA VAL A 672 8.53 -36.04 2.80
C VAL A 672 7.78 -34.74 2.58
N ILE A 673 7.03 -34.64 1.48
CA ILE A 673 6.38 -33.41 1.03
C ILE A 673 4.88 -33.65 0.84
N PRO A 674 4.00 -32.85 1.49
CA PRO A 674 2.56 -32.92 1.24
C PRO A 674 2.16 -32.29 -0.10
N ALA A 675 1.03 -32.71 -0.68
CA ALA A 675 0.50 -32.10 -1.90
C ALA A 675 0.06 -30.64 -1.68
N TYR A 676 0.42 -29.73 -2.59
CA TYR A 676 0.11 -28.30 -2.56
C TYR A 676 -1.40 -28.01 -2.55
N SER A 677 -2.20 -28.86 -3.19
CA SER A 677 -3.67 -28.79 -3.22
C SER A 677 -4.35 -29.31 -1.94
N ALA A 678 -3.60 -29.82 -0.95
CA ALA A 678 -4.14 -30.52 0.20
C ALA A 678 -3.54 -30.03 1.54
N LEU A 679 -3.72 -28.75 1.86
CA LEU A 679 -3.73 -28.32 3.28
C LEU A 679 -4.89 -28.98 4.09
N SER A 680 -5.75 -29.77 3.44
CA SER A 680 -6.93 -30.43 4.00
C SER A 680 -6.92 -31.97 3.97
N SER A 681 -5.86 -32.63 3.49
CA SER A 681 -5.83 -34.11 3.37
C SER A 681 -4.47 -34.73 3.75
N PRO A 682 -4.27 -35.15 5.01
CA PRO A 682 -2.99 -35.66 5.52
C PRO A 682 -2.54 -37.00 4.89
N SER A 683 -3.37 -37.65 4.07
CA SER A 683 -3.06 -38.89 3.37
C SER A 683 -2.34 -38.69 2.02
N LYS A 684 -2.21 -37.47 1.50
CA LYS A 684 -1.61 -37.20 0.18
C LYS A 684 -0.22 -36.55 0.32
N TYR A 685 0.82 -37.39 0.39
CA TYR A 685 2.23 -36.96 0.40
C TYR A 685 3.07 -37.77 -0.58
N ILE A 686 4.24 -37.25 -0.92
CA ILE A 686 5.31 -37.99 -1.60
C ILE A 686 6.56 -38.02 -0.73
N SER A 687 7.34 -39.08 -0.88
CA SER A 687 8.72 -39.12 -0.39
C SER A 687 9.65 -38.88 -1.58
N LEU A 688 10.52 -37.88 -1.50
CA LEU A 688 11.56 -37.61 -2.47
C LEU A 688 12.90 -38.14 -1.97
N TRP A 689 13.67 -38.76 -2.88
CA TRP A 689 15.03 -39.21 -2.61
C TRP A 689 15.97 -38.68 -3.69
N VAL A 690 17.12 -38.16 -3.29
CA VAL A 690 18.24 -37.95 -4.21
C VAL A 690 19.34 -38.93 -3.83
N THR A 691 19.66 -39.84 -4.75
CA THR A 691 20.70 -40.85 -4.52
C THR A 691 22.10 -40.25 -4.65
N ALA A 692 23.10 -40.94 -4.11
CA ALA A 692 24.50 -40.56 -4.30
C ALA A 692 24.99 -40.61 -5.75
N GLY A 693 24.24 -41.28 -6.64
CA GLY A 693 24.46 -41.24 -8.10
C GLY A 693 23.70 -40.13 -8.83
N GLY A 694 23.04 -39.21 -8.10
CA GLY A 694 22.33 -38.06 -8.66
C GLY A 694 20.91 -38.33 -9.16
N VAL A 695 20.38 -39.54 -8.97
CA VAL A 695 19.01 -39.87 -9.39
C VAL A 695 17.99 -39.35 -8.38
N ILE A 696 16.98 -38.60 -8.86
CA ILE A 696 15.87 -38.07 -8.08
C ILE A 696 14.68 -39.01 -8.22
N PHE A 697 14.25 -39.63 -7.12
CA PHE A 697 13.06 -40.49 -7.06
C PHE A 697 11.92 -39.81 -6.29
N ALA A 698 10.69 -40.06 -6.71
CA ALA A 698 9.47 -39.77 -5.97
C ALA A 698 8.70 -41.06 -5.69
N GLY A 699 8.30 -41.25 -4.44
CA GLY A 699 7.50 -42.37 -3.97
C GLY A 699 6.14 -41.85 -3.58
N THR A 700 5.11 -42.29 -4.29
CA THR A 700 3.75 -41.83 -4.08
C THR A 700 2.99 -42.75 -3.13
N THR A 701 2.06 -42.18 -2.38
CA THR A 701 1.07 -42.96 -1.62
C THR A 701 0.04 -43.58 -2.57
N THR A 702 -0.73 -44.56 -2.08
CA THR A 702 -1.84 -45.15 -2.84
C THR A 702 -2.99 -44.15 -3.09
N SER A 703 -3.04 -43.07 -2.32
CA SER A 703 -4.02 -41.99 -2.42
C SER A 703 -3.59 -40.83 -3.34
N THR A 704 -2.40 -40.89 -3.95
CA THR A 704 -1.92 -39.85 -4.88
C THR A 704 -2.64 -39.94 -6.23
N GLU A 705 -3.09 -38.81 -6.77
CA GLU A 705 -3.68 -38.68 -8.11
C GLU A 705 -2.69 -37.99 -9.06
N THR A 706 -2.83 -38.23 -10.38
CA THR A 706 -1.94 -37.64 -11.39
C THR A 706 -2.07 -36.11 -11.49
N THR A 707 -3.16 -35.54 -10.96
CA THR A 707 -3.42 -34.09 -10.88
C THR A 707 -2.88 -33.43 -9.62
N ASP A 708 -2.41 -34.21 -8.64
CA ASP A 708 -1.82 -33.66 -7.41
C ASP A 708 -0.49 -32.94 -7.73
N GLN A 709 -0.26 -31.81 -7.07
CA GLN A 709 0.89 -30.93 -7.31
C GLN A 709 1.83 -30.93 -6.10
N PHE A 710 3.14 -31.09 -6.34
CA PHE A 710 4.16 -31.09 -5.28
C PHE A 710 5.27 -30.09 -5.60
N SER A 711 5.68 -29.30 -4.60
CA SER A 711 6.78 -28.34 -4.72
C SER A 711 7.70 -28.48 -3.52
N ALA A 712 9.00 -28.37 -3.73
CA ALA A 712 10.01 -28.49 -2.68
C ALA A 712 11.31 -27.75 -3.03
N ALA A 713 12.02 -27.33 -1.99
CA ALA A 713 13.43 -27.00 -2.03
C ALA A 713 14.18 -28.01 -1.17
N ILE A 714 15.22 -28.62 -1.72
CA ILE A 714 16.01 -29.66 -1.08
C ILE A 714 17.47 -29.24 -1.11
N ASP A 715 18.07 -29.06 0.06
CA ASP A 715 19.44 -28.59 0.20
C ASP A 715 20.36 -29.70 0.69
N TRP A 716 21.59 -29.72 0.17
CA TRP A 716 22.68 -30.51 0.73
C TRP A 716 24.03 -29.81 0.61
N ILE A 717 24.92 -30.15 1.53
CA ILE A 717 26.33 -29.76 1.50
C ILE A 717 27.09 -30.84 0.75
N HIS A 718 27.81 -30.44 -0.28
CA HIS A 718 28.76 -31.29 -0.98
C HIS A 718 30.15 -30.93 -0.41
N TRP A 719 30.78 -31.87 0.29
CA TRP A 719 32.05 -31.65 1.01
C TRP A 719 33.25 -31.93 0.13
#